data_AF-A0A5C8V392-F1
#
_entry.id   AF-A0A5C8V392-F1
#
_cell.length_a   1.000
_cell.length_b   1.000
_cell.length_c   1.000
_cell.angle_alpha   90.00
_cell.angle_beta   90.00
_cell.angle_gamma   90.00
#
_symmetry.space_group_name_H-M   'P 1'
#
loop_
_entity.id
_entity.type
_entity.pdbx_description
1 polymer ?
#
loop_
_entity_poly.entity_id
_entity_poly.type
_entity_poly.pdbx_seq_one_letter_code
_entity_poly.pdbx_strand_id
1 'polypeptide(L)'
;MKLLLKNIKILSVLILAISFLGCEEDDEGNSLPEVVAGFTQTIIQDSGTVSFINISENAQNFEWDFGDGTSSTEIDPIKTYTSGTYTVTLTASNVAGASSTFEDELTITIPDPPTPLTLPIDFDGTNVDYDIIVGDNIGFTVETNPENGNGNDTNVGQMVTGGGQFQNVQFPLGPAVDFSGANKTIQLELFASTEIAVLIKFEDGADGARDVEVGATHTGSGWETLSFDFAADAVASFIEGDSQNGQPIVPDGQYGKLILFIGFNTNPGVEGTFFVDNIEQVGAGTGGGTCTAETEESISATDLNITWQTNTPAVTEDNVTFAWVDNPDFDGPVNTSCKVGQVTRANNSPFDNLQIDLADKFDFNAVEGLRMKVWSPVPNTPILLKLEEIGNSGNFVEVTATTSVTSDWEELTFDFPSTPTPQFDKMVIFFNFNVADGSTYYFDDLMVYGTPGGGGTCTPETEESIAAADLNITWQTNTPAVIEDNASFTWIDNPDFDGPVNTSCKVGQVVRANNSPFDNIQIDLAAKLDFNAVEGLKMKVWSPVPNTPILLKLEEIGNSGNFVEVTATTSVTSDWEELTFDFPSTPTPQFDKMVIFFNFNVADGSTYYFDDLMVYGTPSGGACVPETGESTAAADLNITWQTNTPAVIEDNASFTWIDNPDFDGPVNTSCKVGQVVRANNSPFDNIQIDLAAKLDFNAVEGLRMKVWSPVPNTPVLLKLEEIGNSGNFAEVLATTSVTNDWEELTFDFDATPTPQFDKMVIFFNFNVADGSTYYFDDLMVYGTPSSGPTPLSSLPADFESGEEFGGVFEPASVNGSITSNTVSGGINTSSNVYTFNKPSGTEFYGGMENVFATPLDMTTTRTFKVKVYSTKANVVFQFELQSRPNPGSIPNYSLQQTVTNANEWVELTFDFGAVVPVDFNPNIYNSIVIIPDFDTGNQPTSSSETYYIDDVILE
;
A
#
# COMPACT_ATOMS: atom_id res chain seq x y z
N MET A 1 -57.50 78.15 47.27
CA MET A 1 -56.21 77.52 46.88
C MET A 1 -56.36 76.03 46.51
N LYS A 2 -57.06 75.18 47.29
CA LYS A 2 -57.25 73.75 46.93
C LYS A 2 -58.12 73.48 45.69
N LEU A 3 -59.09 74.36 45.33
CA LEU A 3 -59.82 74.25 44.05
C LEU A 3 -58.99 74.70 42.83
N LEU A 4 -58.01 75.60 43.03
CA LEU A 4 -57.12 76.07 41.96
C LEU A 4 -56.13 74.98 41.51
N LEU A 5 -55.62 74.21 42.47
CA LEU A 5 -54.73 73.07 42.23
C LEU A 5 -55.44 71.86 41.59
N LYS A 6 -56.76 71.72 41.74
CA LYS A 6 -57.53 70.62 41.12
C LYS A 6 -57.85 70.89 39.65
N ASN A 7 -58.09 72.15 39.28
CA ASN A 7 -58.35 72.53 37.88
C ASN A 7 -57.07 72.62 37.05
N ILE A 8 -55.92 72.94 37.66
CA ILE A 8 -54.61 72.90 36.99
C ILE A 8 -54.23 71.45 36.62
N LYS A 9 -54.51 70.46 37.47
CA LYS A 9 -54.22 69.05 37.17
C LYS A 9 -55.07 68.46 36.04
N ILE A 10 -56.32 68.88 35.89
CA ILE A 10 -57.19 68.44 34.78
C ILE A 10 -56.76 69.10 33.46
N LEU A 11 -56.28 70.35 33.51
CA LEU A 11 -55.74 71.04 32.33
C LEU A 11 -54.38 70.46 31.88
N SER A 12 -53.53 70.02 32.82
CA SER A 12 -52.27 69.32 32.50
C SER A 12 -52.48 67.93 31.89
N VAL A 13 -53.53 67.21 32.28
CA VAL A 13 -53.88 65.91 31.67
C VAL A 13 -54.53 66.11 30.29
N LEU A 14 -55.26 67.21 30.07
CA LEU A 14 -55.84 67.53 28.76
C LEU A 14 -54.77 67.99 27.74
N ILE A 15 -53.72 68.69 28.19
CA ILE A 15 -52.59 69.10 27.32
C ILE A 15 -51.69 67.90 26.97
N LEU A 16 -51.57 66.91 27.86
CA LEU A 16 -50.85 65.65 27.58
C LEU A 16 -51.65 64.67 26.70
N ALA A 17 -52.98 64.83 26.60
CA ALA A 17 -53.84 64.03 25.73
C ALA A 17 -53.97 64.61 24.31
N ILE A 18 -53.63 65.89 24.11
CA ILE A 18 -53.60 66.54 22.78
C ILE A 18 -52.24 66.36 22.08
N SER A 19 -51.21 65.87 22.77
CA SER A 19 -49.94 65.44 22.14
C SER A 19 -50.00 64.05 21.47
N PHE A 20 -51.14 63.36 21.52
CA PHE A 20 -51.35 62.06 20.85
C PHE A 20 -52.31 62.15 19.64
N LEU A 21 -52.63 63.36 19.17
CA LEU A 21 -53.42 63.61 17.96
C LEU A 21 -52.75 64.75 17.17
N GLY A 22 -51.78 64.42 16.34
CA GLY A 22 -51.12 65.40 15.47
C GLY A 22 -49.94 64.83 14.67
N CYS A 23 -50.24 64.01 13.67
CA CYS A 23 -49.74 64.07 12.28
C CYS A 23 -49.88 62.70 11.61
N GLU A 24 -50.88 62.57 10.74
CA GLU A 24 -50.70 61.90 9.46
C GLU A 24 -49.91 62.90 8.60
N GLU A 25 -48.67 62.57 8.25
CA GLU A 25 -47.99 63.17 7.09
C GLU A 25 -47.55 62.01 6.18
N ASP A 26 -47.90 62.17 4.91
CA ASP A 26 -47.52 61.31 3.79
C ASP A 26 -45.98 61.24 3.67
N ASP A 27 -45.38 60.06 3.84
CA ASP A 27 -43.99 59.78 3.42
C ASP A 27 -44.01 59.00 2.08
N GLU A 28 -44.49 59.67 1.03
CA GLU A 28 -44.09 59.36 -0.35
C GLU A 28 -42.78 60.13 -0.61
N GLY A 29 -41.62 59.47 -0.47
CA GLY A 29 -40.37 60.04 -1.03
C GLY A 29 -39.02 59.74 -0.38
N ASN A 30 -38.84 58.68 0.40
CA ASN A 30 -37.50 58.25 0.78
C ASN A 30 -37.36 56.72 0.80
N SER A 31 -37.61 56.07 -0.35
CA SER A 31 -37.15 54.70 -0.56
C SER A 31 -35.63 54.70 -0.47
N LEU A 32 -35.09 54.07 0.57
CA LEU A 32 -33.66 53.80 0.68
C LEU A 32 -33.19 53.14 -0.63
N PRO A 33 -32.01 53.50 -1.16
CA PRO A 33 -31.54 52.95 -2.42
C PRO A 33 -31.49 51.42 -2.33
N GLU A 34 -32.16 50.75 -3.27
CA GLU A 34 -32.19 49.29 -3.37
C GLU A 34 -30.80 48.77 -3.70
N VAL A 35 -30.36 47.73 -2.99
CA VAL A 35 -29.09 47.07 -3.24
C VAL A 35 -29.30 46.03 -4.34
N VAL A 36 -28.41 45.99 -5.33
CA VAL A 36 -28.41 44.97 -6.38
C VAL A 36 -27.07 44.27 -6.32
N ALA A 37 -27.03 42.99 -5.94
CA ALA A 37 -25.80 42.21 -5.95
C ALA A 37 -25.48 41.74 -7.38
N GLY A 38 -24.19 41.61 -7.69
CA GLY A 38 -23.74 41.03 -8.95
C GLY A 38 -22.22 40.94 -9.04
N PHE A 39 -21.74 39.96 -9.79
CA PHE A 39 -20.33 39.81 -10.12
C PHE A 39 -20.11 39.29 -11.54
N THR A 40 -18.84 39.34 -11.97
CA THR A 40 -18.31 38.66 -13.15
C THR A 40 -16.99 37.98 -12.80
N GLN A 41 -16.53 37.04 -13.63
CA GLN A 41 -15.37 36.20 -13.31
C GLN A 41 -14.46 35.97 -14.52
N THR A 42 -13.17 35.73 -14.25
CA THR A 42 -12.18 35.25 -15.23
C THR A 42 -11.52 33.98 -14.70
N ILE A 43 -11.45 32.92 -15.51
CA ILE A 43 -10.96 31.59 -15.13
C ILE A 43 -9.62 31.30 -15.83
N ILE A 44 -8.63 30.82 -15.07
CA ILE A 44 -7.38 30.23 -15.57
C ILE A 44 -7.49 28.71 -15.35
N GLN A 45 -7.96 27.99 -16.36
CA GLN A 45 -8.33 26.57 -16.26
C GLN A 45 -7.18 25.68 -15.76
N ASP A 46 -5.97 25.87 -16.30
CA ASP A 46 -4.78 25.08 -15.95
C ASP A 46 -4.37 25.14 -14.47
N SER A 47 -4.90 26.11 -13.73
CA SER A 47 -4.60 26.32 -12.30
C SER A 47 -5.84 26.38 -11.43
N GLY A 48 -7.04 26.22 -11.99
CA GLY A 48 -8.31 26.44 -11.32
C GLY A 48 -8.49 27.84 -10.71
N THR A 49 -7.65 28.82 -11.08
CA THR A 49 -7.64 30.15 -10.46
C THR A 49 -8.68 31.06 -11.10
N VAL A 50 -9.52 31.66 -10.29
CA VAL A 50 -10.67 32.47 -10.68
C VAL A 50 -10.58 33.83 -10.03
N SER A 51 -10.61 34.89 -10.84
CA SER A 51 -10.68 36.26 -10.37
C SER A 51 -12.10 36.78 -10.46
N PHE A 52 -12.70 37.16 -9.34
CA PHE A 52 -14.04 37.74 -9.27
C PHE A 52 -13.96 39.27 -9.31
N ILE A 53 -14.89 39.88 -10.04
CA ILE A 53 -15.06 41.32 -10.16
C ILE A 53 -16.47 41.66 -9.69
N ASN A 54 -16.58 42.44 -8.62
CA ASN A 54 -17.86 42.86 -8.06
C ASN A 54 -18.46 44.01 -8.87
N ILE A 55 -19.73 43.86 -9.26
CA ILE A 55 -20.51 44.86 -10.00
C ILE A 55 -21.79 45.26 -9.25
N SER A 56 -21.82 45.06 -7.93
CA SER A 56 -22.98 45.35 -7.09
C SER A 56 -23.26 46.86 -7.00
N GLU A 57 -24.53 47.24 -7.03
CA GLU A 57 -24.98 48.63 -6.96
C GLU A 57 -25.52 48.98 -5.55
N ASN A 58 -25.25 50.21 -5.10
CA ASN A 58 -25.70 50.78 -3.82
C ASN A 58 -25.27 50.00 -2.54
N ALA A 59 -24.25 49.14 -2.62
CA ALA A 59 -23.68 48.39 -1.51
C ALA A 59 -22.36 48.98 -0.96
N GLN A 60 -22.01 48.65 0.28
CA GLN A 60 -20.71 48.96 0.90
C GLN A 60 -20.05 47.76 1.61
N ASN A 61 -20.79 46.68 1.87
CA ASN A 61 -20.25 45.44 2.44
C ASN A 61 -20.59 44.26 1.53
N PHE A 62 -19.68 43.29 1.48
CA PHE A 62 -19.76 42.13 0.59
C PHE A 62 -19.41 40.87 1.38
N GLU A 63 -20.15 39.81 1.13
CA GLU A 63 -19.92 38.48 1.69
C GLU A 63 -20.07 37.48 0.54
N TRP A 64 -18.98 36.81 0.23
CA TRP A 64 -18.89 35.78 -0.79
C TRP A 64 -18.96 34.41 -0.13
N ASP A 65 -19.74 33.51 -0.72
CA ASP A 65 -19.65 32.06 -0.52
C ASP A 65 -19.24 31.47 -1.87
N PHE A 66 -18.10 30.80 -1.91
CA PHE A 66 -17.55 30.27 -3.16
C PHE A 66 -18.15 28.91 -3.55
N GLY A 67 -19.04 28.34 -2.74
CA GLY A 67 -19.67 27.04 -3.02
C GLY A 67 -18.77 25.83 -2.73
N ASP A 68 -17.58 26.06 -2.15
CA ASP A 68 -16.62 25.04 -1.71
C ASP A 68 -16.39 25.04 -0.19
N GLY A 69 -17.30 25.70 0.55
CA GLY A 69 -17.21 25.87 2.01
C GLY A 69 -16.34 27.04 2.46
N THR A 70 -15.68 27.76 1.54
CA THR A 70 -14.90 28.96 1.87
C THR A 70 -15.63 30.26 1.51
N SER A 71 -15.29 31.34 2.22
CA SER A 71 -15.91 32.65 2.07
C SER A 71 -14.90 33.80 2.01
N SER A 72 -15.35 34.97 1.57
CA SER A 72 -14.54 36.19 1.58
C SER A 72 -15.39 37.44 1.80
N THR A 73 -14.78 38.50 2.32
CA THR A 73 -15.39 39.84 2.40
C THR A 73 -14.66 40.87 1.55
N GLU A 74 -13.73 40.44 0.69
CA GLU A 74 -13.03 41.32 -0.22
C GLU A 74 -13.96 41.85 -1.32
N ILE A 75 -13.62 43.00 -1.88
CA ILE A 75 -14.42 43.60 -2.97
C ILE A 75 -14.28 42.72 -4.22
N ASP A 76 -13.05 42.42 -4.64
CA ASP A 76 -12.73 41.64 -5.84
C ASP A 76 -11.80 40.46 -5.45
N PRO A 77 -12.33 39.34 -4.92
CA PRO A 77 -11.50 38.23 -4.45
C PRO A 77 -10.89 37.42 -5.60
N ILE A 78 -9.72 36.84 -5.35
CA ILE A 78 -9.11 35.80 -6.18
C ILE A 78 -9.22 34.47 -5.43
N LYS A 79 -9.75 33.45 -6.10
CA LYS A 79 -10.01 32.12 -5.51
C LYS A 79 -9.49 31.04 -6.44
N THR A 80 -8.78 30.07 -5.89
CA THR A 80 -8.38 28.85 -6.61
C THR A 80 -9.32 27.72 -6.24
N TYR A 81 -9.85 27.04 -7.26
CA TYR A 81 -10.77 25.91 -7.18
C TYR A 81 -10.07 24.63 -7.64
N THR A 82 -10.55 23.47 -7.21
CA THR A 82 -10.23 22.18 -7.83
C THR A 82 -11.18 21.92 -9.00
N SER A 83 -10.96 20.84 -9.77
CA SER A 83 -11.92 20.43 -10.81
C SER A 83 -13.28 20.13 -10.18
N GLY A 84 -14.35 20.73 -10.70
CA GLY A 84 -15.68 20.60 -10.12
C GLY A 84 -16.64 21.70 -10.58
N THR A 85 -17.89 21.60 -10.13
CA THR A 85 -18.93 22.60 -10.36
C THR A 85 -19.30 23.26 -9.03
N TYR A 86 -19.21 24.58 -8.96
CA TYR A 86 -19.40 25.38 -7.76
C TYR A 86 -20.49 26.44 -7.97
N THR A 87 -21.37 26.62 -6.99
CA THR A 87 -22.34 27.72 -6.99
C THR A 87 -21.80 28.88 -6.15
N VAL A 88 -21.33 29.92 -6.80
CA VAL A 88 -20.75 31.11 -6.15
C VAL A 88 -21.85 32.11 -5.83
N THR A 89 -21.96 32.49 -4.57
CA THR A 89 -22.96 33.40 -4.03
C THR A 89 -22.31 34.68 -3.52
N LEU A 90 -22.77 35.85 -3.97
CA LEU A 90 -22.39 37.15 -3.43
C LEU A 90 -23.58 37.79 -2.73
N THR A 91 -23.43 38.08 -1.44
CA THR A 91 -24.37 38.89 -0.65
C THR A 91 -23.80 40.30 -0.47
N ALA A 92 -24.48 41.29 -1.03
CA ALA A 92 -24.10 42.70 -0.93
C ALA A 92 -25.06 43.46 -0.01
N SER A 93 -24.55 44.33 0.86
CA SER A 93 -25.38 45.11 1.80
C SER A 93 -24.92 46.56 1.97
N ASN A 94 -25.84 47.42 2.43
CA ASN A 94 -25.55 48.84 2.67
C ASN A 94 -25.72 49.23 4.16
N VAL A 95 -25.21 50.42 4.52
CA VAL A 95 -25.25 50.93 5.91
C VAL A 95 -26.67 51.18 6.45
N ALA A 96 -27.67 51.20 5.58
CA ALA A 96 -29.07 51.36 5.96
C ALA A 96 -29.76 50.01 6.26
N GLY A 97 -29.04 48.90 6.13
CA GLY A 97 -29.53 47.55 6.45
C GLY A 97 -30.25 46.84 5.29
N ALA A 98 -30.22 47.39 4.07
CA ALA A 98 -30.71 46.68 2.89
C ALA A 98 -29.65 45.71 2.36
N SER A 99 -30.06 44.55 1.86
CA SER A 99 -29.19 43.51 1.29
C SER A 99 -29.81 42.86 0.04
N SER A 100 -28.95 42.29 -0.80
CA SER A 100 -29.33 41.53 -2.00
C SER A 100 -28.29 40.43 -2.25
N THR A 101 -28.69 39.36 -2.94
CA THR A 101 -27.87 38.18 -3.19
C THR A 101 -27.89 37.84 -4.68
N PHE A 102 -26.74 37.44 -5.22
CA PHE A 102 -26.56 36.99 -6.60
C PHE A 102 -25.77 35.68 -6.62
N GLU A 103 -26.21 34.72 -7.43
CA GLU A 103 -25.62 33.38 -7.55
C GLU A 103 -25.26 33.10 -9.00
N ASP A 104 -24.10 32.47 -9.24
CA ASP A 104 -23.69 31.96 -10.56
C ASP A 104 -22.97 30.61 -10.43
N GLU A 105 -23.13 29.74 -11.43
CA GLU A 105 -22.52 28.42 -11.45
C GLU A 105 -21.20 28.43 -12.23
N LEU A 106 -20.17 27.86 -11.64
CA LEU A 106 -18.81 27.84 -12.16
C LEU A 106 -18.33 26.40 -12.33
N THR A 107 -18.02 25.99 -13.57
CA THR A 107 -17.39 24.70 -13.83
C THR A 107 -15.90 24.89 -14.09
N ILE A 108 -15.08 24.25 -13.27
CA ILE A 108 -13.63 24.25 -13.33
C ILE A 108 -13.19 22.88 -13.80
N THR A 109 -12.33 22.84 -14.82
CA THR A 109 -11.78 21.59 -15.36
C THR A 109 -10.28 21.78 -15.50
N ILE A 110 -9.55 21.35 -14.48
CA ILE A 110 -8.09 21.29 -14.48
C ILE A 110 -7.72 19.97 -15.19
N PRO A 111 -6.94 20.02 -16.29
CA PRO A 111 -6.43 18.82 -16.92
C PRO A 111 -5.43 18.12 -15.99
N ASP A 112 -5.45 16.78 -15.99
CA ASP A 112 -4.44 16.00 -15.27
C ASP A 112 -3.03 16.31 -15.82
N PRO A 113 -1.99 16.33 -14.96
CA PRO A 113 -0.63 16.43 -15.47
C PRO A 113 -0.29 15.22 -16.35
N PRO A 114 0.55 15.38 -17.38
CA PRO A 114 0.97 14.24 -18.18
C PRO A 114 1.73 13.24 -17.31
N THR A 115 1.44 11.96 -17.52
CA THR A 115 2.14 10.86 -16.89
C THR A 115 3.61 10.89 -17.31
N PRO A 116 4.58 10.82 -16.37
CA PRO A 116 5.99 10.76 -16.72
C PRO A 116 6.33 9.53 -17.57
N LEU A 117 7.27 9.66 -18.51
CA LEU A 117 7.75 8.54 -19.31
C LEU A 117 8.51 7.54 -18.41
N THR A 118 8.07 6.29 -18.38
CA THR A 118 8.63 5.19 -17.57
C THR A 118 8.76 3.94 -18.43
N LEU A 119 9.59 2.98 -18.01
CA LEU A 119 9.54 1.62 -18.57
C LEU A 119 8.37 0.85 -17.92
N PRO A 120 7.62 0.03 -18.67
CA PRO A 120 7.74 -0.22 -20.11
C PRO A 120 7.23 0.96 -20.99
N ILE A 121 7.81 1.15 -22.17
CA ILE A 121 7.39 2.15 -23.18
C ILE A 121 6.80 1.41 -24.38
N ASP A 122 5.47 1.52 -24.53
CA ASP A 122 4.62 0.89 -25.57
C ASP A 122 4.01 1.91 -26.57
N PHE A 123 4.25 3.21 -26.36
CA PHE A 123 3.72 4.31 -27.17
C PHE A 123 2.18 4.45 -27.26
N ASP A 124 1.42 3.73 -26.44
CA ASP A 124 -0.06 3.72 -26.48
C ASP A 124 -0.72 4.50 -25.33
N GLY A 125 0.07 5.08 -24.43
CA GLY A 125 -0.37 5.87 -23.28
C GLY A 125 -1.04 7.20 -23.67
N THR A 126 -2.36 7.29 -23.52
CA THR A 126 -3.16 8.49 -23.88
C THR A 126 -2.88 9.75 -23.04
N ASN A 127 -2.23 9.61 -21.88
CA ASN A 127 -1.87 10.72 -20.99
C ASN A 127 -0.34 10.88 -20.82
N VAL A 128 0.48 10.18 -21.62
CA VAL A 128 1.94 10.28 -21.57
C VAL A 128 2.42 11.37 -22.53
N ASP A 129 3.32 12.23 -22.08
CA ASP A 129 3.93 13.25 -22.94
C ASP A 129 5.13 12.67 -23.71
N TYR A 130 4.89 12.15 -24.91
CA TYR A 130 5.94 11.64 -25.79
C TYR A 130 6.72 12.74 -26.53
N ASP A 131 6.27 14.01 -26.50
CA ASP A 131 6.98 15.13 -27.15
C ASP A 131 8.31 15.46 -26.44
N ILE A 132 8.52 14.93 -25.23
CA ILE A 132 9.79 15.04 -24.51
C ILE A 132 10.90 14.17 -25.13
N ILE A 133 10.55 13.21 -26.00
CA ILE A 133 11.50 12.33 -26.67
C ILE A 133 12.16 13.12 -27.81
N VAL A 134 13.49 13.23 -27.75
CA VAL A 134 14.24 14.06 -28.71
C VAL A 134 15.18 13.19 -29.55
N GLY A 135 15.07 13.34 -30.86
CA GLY A 135 16.04 12.79 -31.81
C GLY A 135 17.26 13.70 -31.97
N ASP A 136 18.46 13.17 -31.74
CA ASP A 136 19.72 13.85 -32.07
C ASP A 136 20.11 13.55 -33.52
N ASN A 137 19.91 14.54 -34.39
CA ASN A 137 20.10 14.45 -35.84
C ASN A 137 19.27 13.34 -36.52
N ILE A 138 18.17 12.91 -35.90
CA ILE A 138 17.18 11.94 -36.41
C ILE A 138 15.77 12.53 -36.22
N GLY A 139 14.82 12.17 -37.08
CA GLY A 139 13.39 12.44 -36.81
C GLY A 139 12.81 11.38 -35.90
N PHE A 140 12.03 11.78 -34.89
CA PHE A 140 11.24 10.87 -34.05
C PHE A 140 9.79 11.35 -34.02
N THR A 141 8.83 10.45 -34.25
CA THR A 141 7.40 10.69 -34.06
C THR A 141 6.73 9.42 -33.54
N VAL A 142 5.66 9.56 -32.76
CA VAL A 142 4.77 8.44 -32.46
C VAL A 142 3.73 8.37 -33.57
N GLU A 143 3.60 7.22 -34.21
CA GLU A 143 2.72 7.00 -35.35
C GLU A 143 1.92 5.72 -35.15
N THR A 144 0.74 5.62 -35.75
CA THR A 144 -0.01 4.36 -35.79
C THR A 144 0.84 3.28 -36.47
N ASN A 145 0.94 2.11 -35.85
CA ASN A 145 1.80 1.01 -36.30
C ASN A 145 1.55 0.68 -37.79
N PRO A 146 2.50 1.00 -38.69
CA PRO A 146 2.29 0.81 -40.12
C PRO A 146 2.53 -0.64 -40.55
N GLU A 147 3.17 -1.45 -39.71
CA GLU A 147 3.60 -2.82 -39.97
C GLU A 147 2.91 -3.75 -38.96
N ASN A 148 1.59 -3.94 -39.10
CA ASN A 148 0.74 -4.82 -38.28
C ASN A 148 1.32 -6.24 -38.18
N GLY A 149 2.12 -6.52 -37.15
CA GLY A 149 2.88 -7.76 -37.01
C GLY A 149 3.14 -8.25 -35.58
N ASN A 150 3.03 -7.40 -34.55
CA ASN A 150 3.31 -7.77 -33.15
C ASN A 150 2.06 -8.02 -32.28
N GLY A 151 0.86 -7.65 -32.74
CA GLY A 151 -0.39 -8.01 -32.06
C GLY A 151 -0.74 -7.04 -30.93
N ASN A 152 -1.76 -6.22 -31.21
CA ASN A 152 -2.48 -5.28 -30.34
C ASN A 152 -1.86 -3.90 -30.06
N ASP A 153 -0.60 -3.60 -30.39
CA ASP A 153 -0.06 -2.24 -30.20
C ASP A 153 -0.48 -1.32 -31.34
N THR A 154 -1.18 -0.23 -31.01
CA THR A 154 -1.76 0.65 -32.04
C THR A 154 -0.77 1.69 -32.54
N ASN A 155 0.21 2.09 -31.73
CA ASN A 155 1.21 3.10 -32.07
C ASN A 155 2.63 2.61 -31.79
N VAL A 156 3.59 3.17 -32.50
CA VAL A 156 5.02 2.83 -32.40
C VAL A 156 5.87 4.10 -32.46
N GLY A 157 7.09 4.04 -31.93
CA GLY A 157 8.09 5.08 -32.12
C GLY A 157 8.72 5.00 -33.51
N GLN A 158 8.36 5.90 -34.42
CA GLN A 158 8.99 6.02 -35.74
C GLN A 158 10.31 6.80 -35.66
N MET A 159 11.38 6.20 -36.16
CA MET A 159 12.70 6.81 -36.30
C MET A 159 13.05 7.01 -37.78
N VAL A 160 13.44 8.23 -38.17
CA VAL A 160 13.85 8.56 -39.54
C VAL A 160 15.30 9.05 -39.58
N THR A 161 16.20 8.19 -40.04
CA THR A 161 17.65 8.47 -40.12
C THR A 161 18.04 9.09 -41.46
N GLY A 162 19.01 10.00 -41.41
CA GLY A 162 19.54 10.73 -42.56
C GLY A 162 20.90 10.24 -43.08
N GLY A 163 21.37 9.06 -42.66
CA GLY A 163 22.68 8.51 -43.05
C GLY A 163 23.89 9.14 -42.35
N GLY A 164 23.66 9.88 -41.26
CA GLY A 164 24.70 10.43 -40.39
C GLY A 164 25.27 9.38 -39.44
N GLN A 165 26.45 9.64 -38.87
CA GLN A 165 26.98 8.78 -37.81
C GLN A 165 26.40 9.19 -36.46
N PHE A 166 26.24 8.22 -35.55
CA PHE A 166 25.79 8.44 -34.16
C PHE A 166 24.38 9.04 -34.00
N GLN A 167 23.51 8.86 -35.00
CA GLN A 167 22.10 9.26 -34.90
C GLN A 167 21.40 8.44 -33.81
N ASN A 168 20.70 9.14 -32.90
CA ASN A 168 20.09 8.51 -31.72
C ASN A 168 18.79 9.19 -31.30
N VAL A 169 17.97 8.45 -30.57
CA VAL A 169 16.77 8.96 -29.90
C VAL A 169 17.02 8.92 -28.39
N GLN A 170 16.64 9.98 -27.70
CA GLN A 170 16.80 10.12 -26.25
C GLN A 170 15.44 10.09 -25.59
N PHE A 171 15.30 9.23 -24.57
CA PHE A 171 14.12 9.04 -23.76
C PHE A 171 14.45 9.53 -22.34
N PRO A 172 14.05 10.76 -21.99
CA PRO A 172 14.11 11.25 -20.61
C PRO A 172 13.11 10.47 -19.76
N LEU A 173 13.58 9.78 -18.74
CA LEU A 173 12.74 8.95 -17.88
C LEU A 173 12.36 9.77 -16.64
N GLY A 174 11.08 9.73 -16.26
CA GLY A 174 10.58 10.45 -15.09
C GLY A 174 11.21 9.90 -13.80
N PRO A 175 10.74 8.75 -13.31
CA PRO A 175 11.49 7.85 -12.45
C PRO A 175 12.75 7.31 -13.17
N ALA A 176 13.88 7.36 -12.48
CA ALA A 176 15.11 6.73 -12.97
C ALA A 176 14.98 5.20 -12.98
N VAL A 177 15.53 4.55 -14.00
CA VAL A 177 15.57 3.09 -14.09
C VAL A 177 16.65 2.57 -13.18
N ASP A 178 16.30 1.64 -12.29
CA ASP A 178 17.16 1.15 -11.23
C ASP A 178 17.90 -0.12 -11.65
N PHE A 179 19.22 -0.01 -11.81
CA PHE A 179 20.11 -1.14 -12.04
C PHE A 179 20.78 -1.59 -10.74
N SER A 180 20.40 -1.17 -9.55
CA SER A 180 20.98 -1.67 -8.29
C SER A 180 20.56 -3.11 -7.98
N GLY A 181 19.36 -3.50 -8.41
CA GLY A 181 18.78 -4.84 -8.23
C GLY A 181 19.27 -5.89 -9.24
N ALA A 182 18.57 -7.04 -9.26
CA ALA A 182 18.85 -8.14 -10.19
C ALA A 182 18.45 -7.82 -11.65
N ASN A 183 17.53 -6.87 -11.84
CA ASN A 183 16.99 -6.54 -13.14
C ASN A 183 17.95 -5.60 -13.89
N LYS A 184 18.79 -6.16 -14.76
CA LYS A 184 19.78 -5.39 -15.53
C LYS A 184 19.68 -5.64 -17.04
N THR A 185 18.58 -6.21 -17.51
CA THR A 185 18.40 -6.50 -18.92
C THR A 185 17.34 -5.58 -19.48
N ILE A 186 17.60 -4.98 -20.64
CA ILE A 186 16.59 -4.24 -21.39
C ILE A 186 16.17 -5.06 -22.60
N GLN A 187 14.87 -5.14 -22.84
CA GLN A 187 14.32 -5.65 -24.09
C GLN A 187 13.60 -4.53 -24.84
N LEU A 188 13.62 -4.62 -26.17
CA LEU A 188 12.77 -3.81 -27.03
C LEU A 188 12.42 -4.58 -28.29
N GLU A 189 11.29 -4.24 -28.91
CA GLU A 189 10.95 -4.66 -30.25
C GLU A 189 11.43 -3.61 -31.25
N LEU A 190 12.12 -4.06 -32.30
CA LEU A 190 12.58 -3.19 -33.37
C LEU A 190 12.16 -3.77 -34.71
N PHE A 191 11.61 -2.94 -35.59
CA PHE A 191 11.42 -3.27 -36.99
C PHE A 191 12.57 -2.73 -37.84
N ALA A 192 13.27 -3.62 -38.54
CA ALA A 192 14.16 -3.26 -39.63
C ALA A 192 14.13 -4.28 -40.77
N SER A 193 14.26 -3.79 -42.00
CA SER A 193 14.28 -4.62 -43.22
C SER A 193 15.69 -4.98 -43.72
N THR A 194 16.71 -4.56 -42.98
CA THR A 194 18.13 -4.85 -43.24
C THR A 194 18.86 -5.05 -41.93
N GLU A 195 19.91 -5.87 -41.94
CA GLU A 195 20.77 -6.06 -40.77
C GLU A 195 21.32 -4.71 -40.29
N ILE A 196 21.14 -4.42 -39.00
CA ILE A 196 21.48 -3.13 -38.41
C ILE A 196 22.03 -3.30 -36.99
N ALA A 197 23.14 -2.62 -36.70
CA ALA A 197 23.70 -2.58 -35.35
C ALA A 197 22.95 -1.57 -34.48
N VAL A 198 22.58 -1.98 -33.28
CA VAL A 198 21.81 -1.18 -32.31
C VAL A 198 22.63 -1.04 -31.05
N LEU A 199 22.63 0.14 -30.44
CA LEU A 199 23.28 0.39 -29.16
C LEU A 199 22.27 1.09 -28.24
N ILE A 200 22.09 0.57 -27.03
CA ILE A 200 21.41 1.29 -25.96
C ILE A 200 22.45 1.80 -24.97
N LYS A 201 22.27 3.05 -24.56
CA LYS A 201 23.08 3.72 -23.54
C LYS A 201 22.18 4.26 -22.43
N PHE A 202 22.59 4.10 -21.18
CA PHE A 202 22.00 4.80 -20.03
C PHE A 202 22.93 5.91 -19.52
N GLU A 203 22.33 7.05 -19.23
CA GLU A 203 22.98 8.29 -18.78
C GLU A 203 22.22 8.91 -17.59
N ASP A 204 22.76 10.00 -17.05
CA ASP A 204 22.17 10.79 -15.96
C ASP A 204 21.95 9.95 -14.69
N GLY A 205 23.04 9.33 -14.21
CA GLY A 205 23.08 8.57 -12.96
C GLY A 205 22.68 9.42 -11.76
N ALA A 206 21.52 9.15 -11.15
CA ALA A 206 20.95 9.96 -10.05
C ALA A 206 21.80 9.90 -8.76
N ASP A 207 22.59 8.85 -8.61
CA ASP A 207 23.54 8.55 -7.54
C ASP A 207 25.00 8.80 -7.96
N GLY A 208 25.22 9.44 -9.12
CA GLY A 208 26.54 9.57 -9.73
C GLY A 208 27.00 8.31 -10.44
N ALA A 209 26.10 7.35 -10.69
CA ALA A 209 26.39 6.18 -11.50
C ALA A 209 26.97 6.56 -12.86
N ARG A 210 27.92 5.75 -13.30
CA ARG A 210 28.64 6.00 -14.54
C ARG A 210 27.81 5.50 -15.73
N ASP A 211 27.79 6.29 -16.80
CA ASP A 211 27.14 5.93 -18.05
C ASP A 211 27.61 4.56 -18.57
N VAL A 212 26.64 3.75 -19.02
CA VAL A 212 26.85 2.38 -19.51
C VAL A 212 26.15 2.16 -20.85
N GLU A 213 26.72 1.28 -21.67
CA GLU A 213 26.15 0.93 -22.98
C GLU A 213 26.28 -0.56 -23.29
N VAL A 214 25.29 -1.08 -24.02
CA VAL A 214 25.24 -2.45 -24.54
C VAL A 214 24.79 -2.41 -25.99
N GLY A 215 25.42 -3.25 -26.84
CA GLY A 215 25.11 -3.34 -28.26
C GLY A 215 24.46 -4.66 -28.64
N ALA A 216 23.50 -4.63 -29.55
CA ALA A 216 22.87 -5.78 -30.18
C ALA A 216 22.89 -5.63 -31.72
N THR A 217 22.55 -6.69 -32.44
CA THR A 217 22.41 -6.65 -33.90
C THR A 217 21.06 -7.21 -34.28
N HIS A 218 20.28 -6.43 -35.02
CA HIS A 218 19.04 -6.84 -35.64
C HIS A 218 19.36 -7.47 -37.00
N THR A 219 18.73 -8.60 -37.36
CA THR A 219 19.08 -9.38 -38.57
C THR A 219 18.46 -8.83 -39.85
N GLY A 220 17.43 -7.99 -39.70
CA GLY A 220 16.73 -7.34 -40.80
C GLY A 220 15.53 -8.14 -41.29
N SER A 221 14.99 -9.01 -40.43
CA SER A 221 13.93 -9.94 -40.78
C SER A 221 12.51 -9.35 -40.65
N GLY A 222 12.38 -8.08 -40.30
CA GLY A 222 11.11 -7.45 -39.92
C GLY A 222 11.17 -7.00 -38.46
N TRP A 223 10.14 -7.31 -37.68
CA TRP A 223 10.14 -7.14 -36.23
C TRP A 223 11.02 -8.20 -35.55
N GLU A 224 11.90 -7.77 -34.66
CA GLU A 224 12.70 -8.64 -33.79
C GLU A 224 12.77 -8.06 -32.38
N THR A 225 12.62 -8.90 -31.37
CA THR A 225 12.95 -8.55 -29.98
C THR A 225 14.46 -8.56 -29.81
N LEU A 226 15.03 -7.43 -29.41
CA LEU A 226 16.44 -7.27 -29.08
C LEU A 226 16.61 -7.22 -27.56
N SER A 227 17.50 -8.06 -27.04
CA SER A 227 17.84 -8.12 -25.62
C SER A 227 19.23 -7.55 -25.38
N PHE A 228 19.35 -6.69 -24.37
CA PHE A 228 20.56 -5.98 -23.96
C PHE A 228 20.87 -6.32 -22.51
N ASP A 229 21.79 -7.25 -22.29
CA ASP A 229 22.18 -7.70 -20.94
C ASP A 229 23.26 -6.79 -20.34
N PHE A 230 22.87 -5.86 -19.47
CA PHE A 230 23.84 -5.00 -18.79
C PHE A 230 24.55 -5.71 -17.63
N ALA A 231 24.09 -6.89 -17.17
CA ALA A 231 24.84 -7.67 -16.19
C ALA A 231 26.07 -8.34 -16.84
N ALA A 232 25.94 -8.79 -18.09
CA ALA A 232 27.01 -9.52 -18.78
C ALA A 232 27.82 -8.64 -19.74
N ASP A 233 27.16 -7.79 -20.52
CA ASP A 233 27.72 -7.18 -21.72
C ASP A 233 27.95 -5.66 -21.60
N ALA A 234 27.55 -5.05 -20.49
CA ALA A 234 27.71 -3.62 -20.31
C ALA A 234 29.18 -3.20 -20.30
N VAL A 235 29.44 -2.13 -21.02
CA VAL A 235 30.70 -1.42 -20.98
C VAL A 235 30.50 0.02 -20.56
N ALA A 236 31.55 0.54 -19.96
CA ALA A 236 31.76 1.93 -19.69
C ALA A 236 31.59 2.80 -20.94
N SER A 237 30.55 3.63 -20.98
CA SER A 237 30.36 4.55 -22.10
C SER A 237 31.50 5.54 -22.25
N PHE A 238 31.62 6.08 -23.47
CA PHE A 238 32.69 7.01 -23.82
C PHE A 238 32.51 8.38 -23.15
N ILE A 239 33.50 8.78 -22.36
CA ILE A 239 33.66 10.11 -21.77
C ILE A 239 35.04 10.65 -22.18
N GLU A 240 35.12 11.85 -22.75
CA GLU A 240 36.38 12.40 -23.25
C GLU A 240 37.44 12.51 -22.12
N GLY A 241 38.57 11.82 -22.31
CA GLY A 241 39.69 11.82 -21.36
C GLY A 241 39.56 10.82 -20.21
N ASP A 242 38.48 10.03 -20.14
CA ASP A 242 38.31 8.97 -19.15
C ASP A 242 39.05 7.69 -19.57
N SER A 243 39.84 7.13 -18.64
CA SER A 243 40.55 5.87 -18.82
C SER A 243 39.65 4.63 -18.78
N GLN A 244 38.43 4.74 -18.27
CA GLN A 244 37.49 3.64 -18.15
C GLN A 244 36.71 3.36 -19.44
N ASN A 245 36.80 4.23 -20.45
CA ASN A 245 36.08 4.06 -21.73
C ASN A 245 36.23 2.65 -22.32
N GLY A 246 35.08 2.00 -22.58
CA GLY A 246 34.99 0.67 -23.16
C GLY A 246 35.46 -0.47 -22.25
N GLN A 247 35.72 -0.22 -20.97
CA GLN A 247 35.97 -1.29 -20.00
C GLN A 247 34.65 -1.95 -19.57
N PRO A 248 34.60 -3.28 -19.38
CA PRO A 248 33.43 -3.95 -18.82
C PRO A 248 33.05 -3.38 -17.45
N ILE A 249 31.75 -3.18 -17.22
CA ILE A 249 31.19 -2.67 -15.97
C ILE A 249 29.80 -3.28 -15.78
N VAL A 250 29.47 -3.65 -14.55
CA VAL A 250 28.11 -4.04 -14.18
C VAL A 250 27.48 -2.82 -13.51
N PRO A 251 26.43 -2.21 -14.09
CA PRO A 251 25.78 -1.08 -13.46
C PRO A 251 25.05 -1.50 -12.19
N ASP A 252 25.12 -0.66 -11.16
CA ASP A 252 24.51 -0.83 -9.85
C ASP A 252 23.76 0.42 -9.36
N GLY A 253 23.56 1.40 -10.23
CA GLY A 253 22.90 2.66 -9.88
C GLY A 253 21.64 2.95 -10.70
N GLN A 254 21.13 4.18 -10.58
CA GLN A 254 19.85 4.59 -11.16
C GLN A 254 20.06 5.59 -12.30
N TYR A 255 19.41 5.38 -13.45
CA TYR A 255 19.63 6.17 -14.65
C TYR A 255 18.38 6.91 -15.11
N GLY A 256 18.47 8.24 -15.24
CA GLY A 256 17.35 9.08 -15.64
C GLY A 256 17.12 9.18 -17.16
N LYS A 257 17.96 8.55 -17.99
CA LYS A 257 17.89 8.71 -19.44
C LYS A 257 18.35 7.48 -20.21
N LEU A 258 17.51 7.02 -21.14
CA LEU A 258 17.84 5.98 -22.11
C LEU A 258 18.14 6.63 -23.47
N ILE A 259 19.19 6.18 -24.15
CA ILE A 259 19.55 6.62 -25.49
C ILE A 259 19.66 5.42 -26.41
N LEU A 260 18.93 5.44 -27.52
CA LEU A 260 18.89 4.38 -28.52
C LEU A 260 19.56 4.85 -29.82
N PHE A 261 20.65 4.19 -30.20
CA PHE A 261 21.35 4.41 -31.47
C PHE A 261 20.96 3.33 -32.48
N ILE A 262 20.65 3.76 -33.70
CA ILE A 262 20.42 2.86 -34.84
C ILE A 262 21.56 3.02 -35.86
N GLY A 263 22.13 1.90 -36.31
CA GLY A 263 23.27 1.89 -37.22
C GLY A 263 24.58 2.31 -36.56
N PHE A 264 24.76 2.00 -35.27
CA PHE A 264 25.95 2.38 -34.51
C PHE A 264 27.24 1.85 -35.18
N ASN A 265 28.31 2.66 -35.17
CA ASN A 265 29.62 2.35 -35.77
C ASN A 265 29.63 2.01 -37.28
N THR A 266 28.60 2.38 -38.04
CA THR A 266 28.60 2.24 -39.51
C THR A 266 29.22 3.46 -40.21
N ASN A 267 29.88 3.24 -41.37
CA ASN A 267 30.42 4.30 -42.22
C ASN A 267 30.25 3.94 -43.72
N PRO A 268 29.41 4.67 -44.49
CA PRO A 268 28.55 5.77 -44.05
C PRO A 268 27.49 5.29 -43.04
N GLY A 269 26.86 6.23 -42.32
CA GLY A 269 25.73 5.92 -41.45
C GLY A 269 24.54 5.35 -42.23
N VAL A 270 23.55 4.82 -41.52
CA VAL A 270 22.39 4.19 -42.16
C VAL A 270 21.29 5.20 -42.39
N GLU A 271 20.73 5.23 -43.60
CA GLU A 271 19.56 6.03 -43.99
C GLU A 271 18.35 5.11 -44.09
N GLY A 272 17.25 5.45 -43.41
CA GLY A 272 16.06 4.61 -43.40
C GLY A 272 15.00 5.04 -42.38
N THR A 273 13.92 4.29 -42.35
CA THR A 273 12.84 4.39 -41.36
C THR A 273 12.81 3.10 -40.55
N PHE A 274 12.77 3.24 -39.23
CA PHE A 274 12.73 2.15 -38.26
C PHE A 274 11.56 2.39 -37.30
N PHE A 275 11.03 1.33 -36.72
CA PHE A 275 9.98 1.41 -35.71
C PHE A 275 10.47 0.69 -34.46
N VAL A 276 10.34 1.33 -33.31
CA VAL A 276 10.62 0.74 -32.00
C VAL A 276 9.32 0.62 -31.23
N ASP A 277 9.21 -0.44 -30.45
CA ASP A 277 8.10 -0.69 -29.56
C ASP A 277 8.55 -1.45 -28.31
N ASN A 278 7.68 -1.55 -27.31
CA ASN A 278 7.81 -2.42 -26.15
C ASN A 278 9.20 -2.38 -25.48
N ILE A 279 9.68 -1.18 -25.13
CA ILE A 279 10.97 -1.01 -24.44
C ILE A 279 10.76 -1.27 -22.95
N GLU A 280 11.40 -2.27 -22.37
CA GLU A 280 11.17 -2.68 -20.98
C GLU A 280 12.45 -3.13 -20.26
N GLN A 281 12.47 -2.97 -18.93
CA GLN A 281 13.50 -3.55 -18.07
C GLN A 281 13.02 -4.91 -17.57
N VAL A 282 13.71 -5.96 -18.01
CA VAL A 282 13.43 -7.33 -17.61
C VAL A 282 14.50 -7.81 -16.63
N GLY A 283 14.11 -8.74 -15.77
CA GLY A 283 15.04 -9.44 -14.90
C GLY A 283 16.16 -10.10 -15.70
N ALA A 284 17.41 -9.95 -15.27
CA ALA A 284 18.38 -10.99 -15.59
C ALA A 284 17.82 -12.26 -14.95
N GLY A 285 17.66 -13.36 -15.68
CA GLY A 285 16.99 -14.58 -15.22
C GLY A 285 17.62 -15.28 -14.00
N THR A 286 17.61 -14.61 -12.84
CA THR A 286 17.77 -15.09 -11.47
C THR A 286 17.23 -13.99 -10.53
N GLY A 287 16.15 -14.30 -9.85
CA GLY A 287 15.29 -13.41 -9.10
C GLY A 287 15.81 -12.54 -7.96
N GLY A 288 15.14 -11.39 -7.77
CA GLY A 288 15.28 -10.50 -6.61
C GLY A 288 14.28 -10.76 -5.49
N GLY A 289 13.15 -11.41 -5.74
CA GLY A 289 12.36 -12.10 -4.72
C GLY A 289 12.90 -13.50 -4.42
N THR A 290 12.58 -14.05 -3.25
CA THR A 290 12.82 -15.47 -2.99
C THR A 290 11.74 -16.27 -3.70
N CYS A 291 12.08 -16.90 -4.82
CA CYS A 291 11.24 -17.92 -5.40
C CYS A 291 10.97 -19.05 -4.40
N THR A 292 9.82 -19.71 -4.54
CA THR A 292 9.40 -20.85 -3.74
C THR A 292 10.01 -22.13 -4.32
N ALA A 293 10.84 -22.81 -3.53
CA ALA A 293 11.40 -24.10 -3.94
C ALA A 293 10.39 -25.22 -3.69
N GLU A 294 9.93 -25.87 -4.75
CA GLU A 294 8.89 -26.89 -4.67
C GLU A 294 9.50 -28.29 -4.62
N THR A 295 9.56 -28.87 -3.42
CA THR A 295 10.33 -30.11 -3.21
C THR A 295 9.54 -31.40 -3.46
N GLU A 296 8.22 -31.31 -3.65
CA GLU A 296 7.34 -32.45 -3.87
C GLU A 296 6.93 -32.52 -5.34
N GLU A 297 7.31 -33.61 -6.02
CA GLU A 297 7.04 -33.81 -7.45
C GLU A 297 6.59 -35.26 -7.70
N SER A 298 5.52 -35.43 -8.47
CA SER A 298 4.98 -36.74 -8.85
C SER A 298 4.57 -36.78 -10.32
N ILE A 299 4.90 -37.90 -10.96
CA ILE A 299 4.47 -38.25 -12.33
C ILE A 299 3.43 -39.38 -12.33
N SER A 300 2.89 -39.73 -11.16
CA SER A 300 1.76 -40.64 -11.07
C SER A 300 0.48 -39.88 -11.34
N ALA A 301 -0.40 -40.49 -12.14
CA ALA A 301 -1.67 -39.92 -12.56
C ALA A 301 -2.66 -39.74 -11.40
N THR A 302 -2.44 -40.34 -10.23
CA THR A 302 -3.31 -40.19 -9.05
C THR A 302 -2.96 -39.03 -8.15
N ASP A 303 -1.71 -38.56 -8.18
CA ASP A 303 -1.18 -37.47 -7.34
C ASP A 303 -0.25 -36.55 -8.15
N LEU A 304 -0.54 -36.41 -9.45
CA LEU A 304 0.31 -35.70 -10.40
C LEU A 304 0.64 -34.30 -9.88
N ASN A 305 1.93 -33.98 -9.82
CA ASN A 305 2.44 -32.66 -9.49
C ASN A 305 3.79 -32.46 -10.17
N ILE A 306 3.84 -31.80 -11.32
CA ILE A 306 5.09 -31.54 -12.05
C ILE A 306 5.50 -30.07 -11.84
N THR A 307 6.55 -29.87 -11.04
CA THR A 307 7.09 -28.57 -10.56
C THR A 307 8.48 -28.23 -11.09
N TRP A 308 9.06 -29.11 -11.93
CA TRP A 308 10.38 -28.96 -12.55
C TRP A 308 11.61 -28.82 -11.62
N GLN A 309 11.42 -28.92 -10.29
CA GLN A 309 12.46 -28.62 -9.32
C GLN A 309 13.31 -29.84 -8.91
N THR A 310 12.76 -31.06 -8.86
CA THR A 310 13.46 -32.20 -8.24
C THR A 310 13.58 -33.44 -9.11
N ASN A 311 12.48 -33.97 -9.64
CA ASN A 311 12.40 -35.30 -10.26
C ASN A 311 11.79 -35.22 -11.66
N THR A 312 12.25 -34.23 -12.42
CA THR A 312 11.66 -33.79 -13.69
C THR A 312 11.34 -34.95 -14.64
N PRO A 313 10.10 -35.02 -15.18
CA PRO A 313 9.71 -36.08 -16.11
C PRO A 313 10.58 -36.05 -17.37
N ALA A 314 10.73 -37.22 -17.98
CA ALA A 314 11.35 -37.30 -19.30
C ALA A 314 10.40 -36.73 -20.37
N VAL A 315 10.81 -35.63 -21.00
CA VAL A 315 10.05 -34.98 -22.08
C VAL A 315 10.51 -35.51 -23.44
N THR A 316 9.55 -35.87 -24.29
CA THR A 316 9.78 -36.16 -25.71
C THR A 316 9.36 -34.96 -26.55
N GLU A 317 10.28 -34.42 -27.33
CA GLU A 317 10.08 -33.24 -28.18
C GLU A 317 9.60 -33.65 -29.59
N ASP A 318 8.55 -33.00 -30.10
CA ASP A 318 8.11 -33.11 -31.49
C ASP A 318 7.99 -31.71 -32.11
N ASN A 319 9.06 -31.28 -32.79
CA ASN A 319 9.22 -29.95 -33.40
C ASN A 319 9.14 -28.77 -32.41
N VAL A 320 9.48 -29.04 -31.14
CA VAL A 320 9.74 -28.03 -30.11
C VAL A 320 11.15 -28.26 -29.55
N THR A 321 11.66 -27.29 -28.78
CA THR A 321 12.80 -27.48 -27.89
C THR A 321 12.32 -27.27 -26.45
N PHE A 322 12.66 -28.18 -25.54
CA PHE A 322 12.30 -28.09 -24.13
C PHE A 322 13.53 -27.88 -23.25
N ALA A 323 13.41 -27.02 -22.25
CA ALA A 323 14.39 -26.86 -21.19
C ALA A 323 13.68 -26.63 -19.85
N TRP A 324 14.23 -27.12 -18.75
CA TRP A 324 13.82 -26.65 -17.42
C TRP A 324 14.77 -25.53 -17.01
N VAL A 325 14.22 -24.37 -16.67
CA VAL A 325 14.99 -23.14 -16.44
C VAL A 325 14.62 -22.53 -15.09
N ASP A 326 15.44 -21.60 -14.61
CA ASP A 326 14.99 -20.71 -13.53
C ASP A 326 13.75 -19.96 -14.00
N ASN A 327 12.72 -19.87 -13.15
CA ASN A 327 11.52 -19.13 -13.49
C ASN A 327 11.93 -17.69 -13.85
N PRO A 328 11.66 -17.22 -15.08
CA PRO A 328 12.03 -15.86 -15.49
C PRO A 328 11.14 -14.79 -14.85
N ASP A 329 10.01 -15.19 -14.25
CA ASP A 329 8.97 -14.31 -13.73
C ASP A 329 8.31 -14.96 -12.49
N PHE A 330 9.02 -14.95 -11.35
CA PHE A 330 8.54 -15.52 -10.07
C PHE A 330 8.10 -14.44 -9.06
N ASP A 331 8.19 -13.16 -9.44
CA ASP A 331 7.83 -12.02 -8.59
C ASP A 331 6.31 -11.72 -8.63
N GLY A 332 5.58 -12.33 -9.57
CA GLY A 332 4.12 -12.25 -9.70
C GLY A 332 3.36 -13.16 -8.73
N PRO A 333 2.08 -12.87 -8.42
CA PRO A 333 1.30 -13.62 -7.43
C PRO A 333 0.89 -15.03 -7.87
N VAL A 334 0.90 -15.32 -9.18
CA VAL A 334 0.35 -16.58 -9.72
C VAL A 334 1.36 -17.73 -9.67
N ASN A 335 2.59 -17.48 -10.09
CA ASN A 335 3.65 -18.48 -10.09
C ASN A 335 4.91 -17.94 -9.43
N THR A 336 5.15 -18.34 -8.18
CA THR A 336 6.36 -17.96 -7.43
C THR A 336 7.44 -19.03 -7.48
N SER A 337 7.26 -20.10 -8.25
CA SER A 337 8.12 -21.28 -8.26
C SER A 337 9.54 -20.96 -8.75
N CYS A 338 10.53 -21.66 -8.22
CA CYS A 338 11.93 -21.45 -8.60
C CYS A 338 12.29 -22.00 -9.99
N LYS A 339 11.60 -23.04 -10.46
CA LYS A 339 11.92 -23.75 -11.70
C LYS A 339 10.67 -23.96 -12.51
N VAL A 340 10.76 -23.74 -13.82
CA VAL A 340 9.64 -23.89 -14.75
C VAL A 340 10.08 -24.66 -15.99
N GLY A 341 9.12 -25.23 -16.71
CA GLY A 341 9.32 -25.79 -18.04
C GLY A 341 9.26 -24.71 -19.12
N GLN A 342 10.32 -24.53 -19.88
CA GLN A 342 10.40 -23.67 -21.06
C GLN A 342 10.20 -24.49 -22.34
N VAL A 343 9.31 -24.03 -23.22
CA VAL A 343 9.04 -24.65 -24.52
C VAL A 343 9.21 -23.61 -25.61
N THR A 344 10.13 -23.85 -26.54
CA THR A 344 10.30 -23.01 -27.74
C THR A 344 9.80 -23.77 -28.96
N ARG A 345 8.86 -23.18 -29.71
CA ARG A 345 8.30 -23.78 -30.92
C ARG A 345 9.22 -23.58 -32.13
N ALA A 346 9.34 -24.59 -32.99
CA ALA A 346 10.23 -24.51 -34.16
C ALA A 346 9.59 -23.85 -35.40
N ASN A 347 8.33 -23.40 -35.30
CA ASN A 347 7.53 -22.81 -36.38
C ASN A 347 7.41 -23.68 -37.65
N ASN A 348 7.52 -25.00 -37.49
CA ASN A 348 7.55 -25.93 -38.63
C ASN A 348 6.19 -26.61 -38.84
N SER A 349 5.35 -26.69 -37.80
CA SER A 349 4.02 -27.29 -37.87
C SER A 349 3.03 -26.63 -36.90
N PRO A 350 1.75 -26.49 -37.28
CA PRO A 350 0.69 -26.07 -36.36
C PRO A 350 0.39 -27.11 -35.25
N PHE A 351 1.12 -28.22 -35.24
CA PHE A 351 0.98 -29.36 -34.32
C PHE A 351 2.28 -29.63 -33.53
N ASP A 352 3.18 -28.66 -33.43
CA ASP A 352 4.39 -28.77 -32.59
C ASP A 352 3.96 -29.06 -31.14
N ASN A 353 4.56 -30.08 -30.51
CA ASN A 353 4.13 -30.57 -29.19
C ASN A 353 5.29 -31.12 -28.35
N LEU A 354 5.05 -31.18 -27.04
CA LEU A 354 5.85 -31.95 -26.09
C LEU A 354 5.03 -33.11 -25.53
N GLN A 355 5.69 -34.21 -25.17
CA GLN A 355 5.03 -35.41 -24.64
C GLN A 355 5.69 -35.89 -23.36
N ILE A 356 4.87 -36.33 -22.42
CA ILE A 356 5.27 -36.88 -21.13
C ILE A 356 4.56 -38.22 -20.92
N ASP A 357 5.33 -39.29 -20.69
CA ASP A 357 4.80 -40.59 -20.28
C ASP A 357 4.62 -40.61 -18.75
N LEU A 358 3.44 -41.01 -18.28
CA LEU A 358 3.09 -41.05 -16.85
C LEU A 358 3.36 -42.44 -16.25
N ALA A 359 3.48 -42.51 -14.92
CA ALA A 359 3.78 -43.75 -14.22
C ALA A 359 2.60 -44.75 -14.23
N ASP A 360 1.38 -44.24 -14.29
CA ASP A 360 0.12 -44.98 -14.30
C ASP A 360 -0.98 -44.20 -15.04
N LYS A 361 -2.16 -44.81 -15.15
CA LYS A 361 -3.27 -44.29 -15.94
C LYS A 361 -4.18 -43.40 -15.11
N PHE A 362 -4.61 -42.27 -15.67
CA PHE A 362 -5.62 -41.41 -15.06
C PHE A 362 -6.93 -42.15 -14.83
N ASP A 363 -7.46 -42.03 -13.61
CA ASP A 363 -8.83 -42.40 -13.27
C ASP A 363 -9.68 -41.13 -13.13
N PHE A 364 -10.32 -40.69 -14.22
CA PHE A 364 -11.22 -39.54 -14.20
C PHE A 364 -12.56 -39.78 -13.46
N ASN A 365 -12.69 -40.89 -12.70
CA ASN A 365 -13.71 -41.00 -11.66
C ASN A 365 -13.17 -40.59 -10.27
N ALA A 366 -11.85 -40.42 -10.14
CA ALA A 366 -11.15 -40.06 -8.92
C ALA A 366 -10.45 -38.70 -9.01
N VAL A 367 -10.33 -38.12 -10.21
CA VAL A 367 -9.87 -36.74 -10.45
C VAL A 367 -10.78 -36.10 -11.49
N GLU A 368 -11.03 -34.80 -11.40
CA GLU A 368 -11.95 -34.08 -12.30
C GLU A 368 -11.24 -33.56 -13.56
N GLY A 369 -9.95 -33.24 -13.43
CA GLY A 369 -9.17 -32.73 -14.55
C GLY A 369 -7.73 -32.44 -14.18
N LEU A 370 -7.07 -31.64 -15.02
CA LEU A 370 -5.71 -31.15 -14.80
C LEU A 370 -5.68 -29.62 -14.75
N ARG A 371 -4.89 -29.05 -13.84
CA ARG A 371 -4.56 -27.62 -13.83
C ARG A 371 -3.09 -27.44 -14.18
N MET A 372 -2.74 -26.30 -14.78
CA MET A 372 -1.38 -25.98 -15.20
C MET A 372 -1.20 -24.47 -15.23
N LYS A 373 -0.14 -23.97 -14.59
CA LYS A 373 0.26 -22.57 -14.74
C LYS A 373 0.97 -22.39 -16.07
N VAL A 374 0.62 -21.34 -16.80
CA VAL A 374 1.16 -21.04 -18.12
C VAL A 374 1.53 -19.56 -18.20
N TRP A 375 2.72 -19.30 -18.69
CA TRP A 375 3.17 -17.98 -19.12
C TRP A 375 3.23 -17.97 -20.65
N SER A 376 2.60 -16.98 -21.26
CA SER A 376 2.50 -16.89 -22.72
C SER A 376 2.82 -15.48 -23.21
N PRO A 377 3.72 -15.30 -24.19
CA PRO A 377 4.02 -13.99 -24.78
C PRO A 377 2.91 -13.48 -25.71
N VAL A 378 1.85 -14.27 -25.92
CA VAL A 378 0.72 -13.91 -26.79
C VAL A 378 -0.59 -14.15 -26.00
N PRO A 379 -1.51 -13.17 -25.92
CA PRO A 379 -2.81 -13.39 -25.29
C PRO A 379 -3.68 -14.28 -26.16
N ASN A 380 -4.70 -14.90 -25.59
CA ASN A 380 -5.62 -15.78 -26.32
C ASN A 380 -4.90 -16.97 -26.98
N THR A 381 -3.82 -17.46 -26.37
CA THR A 381 -3.05 -18.61 -26.85
C THR A 381 -3.77 -19.91 -26.50
N PRO A 382 -4.24 -20.70 -27.49
CA PRO A 382 -4.84 -22.00 -27.25
C PRO A 382 -3.78 -23.01 -26.80
N ILE A 383 -3.93 -23.53 -25.59
CA ILE A 383 -3.18 -24.66 -25.06
C ILE A 383 -4.05 -25.90 -25.21
N LEU A 384 -3.64 -26.84 -26.06
CA LEU A 384 -4.32 -28.13 -26.19
C LEU A 384 -3.60 -29.17 -25.33
N LEU A 385 -4.34 -29.76 -24.40
CA LEU A 385 -3.91 -30.91 -23.63
C LEU A 385 -4.58 -32.17 -24.18
N LYS A 386 -3.74 -33.07 -24.68
CA LYS A 386 -4.17 -34.37 -25.22
C LYS A 386 -3.64 -35.50 -24.35
N LEU A 387 -4.53 -36.38 -23.92
CA LEU A 387 -4.18 -37.58 -23.17
C LEU A 387 -4.33 -38.81 -24.07
N GLU A 388 -3.30 -39.64 -24.12
CA GLU A 388 -3.25 -40.86 -24.92
C GLU A 388 -2.96 -42.10 -24.06
N GLU A 389 -3.26 -43.28 -24.61
CA GLU A 389 -2.80 -44.55 -24.06
C GLU A 389 -1.47 -44.99 -24.71
N ILE A 390 -0.46 -45.24 -23.88
CA ILE A 390 0.84 -45.76 -24.31
C ILE A 390 0.64 -47.10 -25.06
N GLY A 391 1.10 -47.13 -26.31
CA GLY A 391 0.95 -48.28 -27.19
C GLY A 391 -0.37 -48.35 -27.96
N ASN A 392 -1.28 -47.39 -27.77
CA ASN A 392 -2.54 -47.26 -28.49
C ASN A 392 -2.94 -45.78 -28.70
N SER A 393 -2.21 -45.06 -29.57
CA SER A 393 -2.48 -43.64 -29.87
C SER A 393 -3.83 -43.35 -30.54
N GLY A 394 -4.59 -44.39 -30.89
CA GLY A 394 -5.99 -44.25 -31.34
C GLY A 394 -6.99 -44.08 -30.19
N ASN A 395 -6.57 -44.28 -28.95
CA ASN A 395 -7.36 -44.06 -27.74
C ASN A 395 -6.85 -42.78 -27.05
N PHE A 396 -7.60 -41.68 -27.20
CA PHE A 396 -7.21 -40.39 -26.66
C PHE A 396 -8.41 -39.51 -26.32
N VAL A 397 -8.16 -38.49 -25.50
CA VAL A 397 -9.07 -37.38 -25.21
C VAL A 397 -8.32 -36.06 -25.30
N GLU A 398 -8.99 -34.99 -25.69
CA GLU A 398 -8.41 -33.68 -26.01
C GLU A 398 -9.26 -32.58 -25.38
N VAL A 399 -8.60 -31.66 -24.67
CA VAL A 399 -9.22 -30.49 -24.04
C VAL A 399 -8.36 -29.28 -24.34
N THR A 400 -8.99 -28.16 -24.73
CA THR A 400 -8.30 -26.90 -25.00
C THR A 400 -8.69 -25.88 -23.95
N ALA A 401 -7.70 -25.24 -23.34
CA ALA A 401 -7.85 -24.00 -22.59
C ALA A 401 -7.14 -22.88 -23.36
N THR A 402 -7.53 -21.63 -23.13
CA THR A 402 -6.95 -20.49 -23.85
C THR A 402 -6.43 -19.50 -22.83
N THR A 403 -5.21 -19.01 -23.05
CA THR A 403 -4.65 -17.97 -22.18
C THR A 403 -5.44 -16.66 -22.27
N SER A 404 -5.55 -15.91 -21.19
CA SER A 404 -6.24 -14.61 -21.15
C SER A 404 -5.28 -13.44 -20.94
N VAL A 405 -4.13 -13.69 -20.32
CA VAL A 405 -3.07 -12.70 -20.06
C VAL A 405 -1.92 -12.81 -21.08
N THR A 406 -1.18 -11.72 -21.26
CA THR A 406 0.02 -11.63 -22.10
C THR A 406 1.23 -11.39 -21.22
N SER A 407 2.32 -12.11 -21.46
CA SER A 407 3.61 -11.94 -20.79
C SER A 407 3.52 -11.98 -19.27
N ASP A 408 2.55 -12.72 -18.74
CA ASP A 408 2.32 -12.94 -17.31
C ASP A 408 1.84 -14.39 -17.09
N TRP A 409 1.94 -14.88 -15.87
CA TRP A 409 1.46 -16.19 -15.46
C TRP A 409 -0.05 -16.20 -15.21
N GLU A 410 -0.73 -17.25 -15.66
CA GLU A 410 -2.08 -17.58 -15.24
C GLU A 410 -2.22 -19.10 -15.06
N GLU A 411 -3.21 -19.54 -14.28
CA GLU A 411 -3.52 -20.96 -14.13
C GLU A 411 -4.66 -21.37 -15.06
N LEU A 412 -4.43 -22.39 -15.89
CA LEU A 412 -5.41 -22.97 -16.80
C LEU A 412 -5.96 -24.28 -16.25
N THR A 413 -7.26 -24.49 -16.45
CA THR A 413 -7.99 -25.68 -16.03
C THR A 413 -8.43 -26.50 -17.25
N PHE A 414 -8.25 -27.82 -17.19
CA PHE A 414 -8.58 -28.77 -18.25
C PHE A 414 -9.52 -29.87 -17.73
N ASP A 415 -10.83 -29.69 -17.93
CA ASP A 415 -11.85 -30.65 -17.52
C ASP A 415 -11.89 -31.87 -18.44
N PHE A 416 -11.64 -33.06 -17.91
CA PHE A 416 -11.74 -34.30 -18.67
C PHE A 416 -13.01 -35.08 -18.31
N PRO A 417 -13.74 -35.62 -19.29
CA PRO A 417 -14.94 -36.41 -19.00
C PRO A 417 -14.56 -37.72 -18.28
N SER A 418 -15.37 -38.10 -17.30
CA SER A 418 -15.21 -39.37 -16.58
C SER A 418 -15.17 -40.57 -17.54
N THR A 419 -14.25 -41.50 -17.27
CA THR A 419 -14.08 -42.73 -18.06
C THR A 419 -14.39 -43.94 -17.20
N PRO A 420 -15.06 -45.00 -17.70
CA PRO A 420 -15.45 -46.15 -16.86
C PRO A 420 -14.29 -46.95 -16.24
N THR A 421 -13.07 -46.76 -16.75
CA THR A 421 -11.84 -47.41 -16.30
C THR A 421 -10.66 -46.49 -16.61
N PRO A 422 -9.57 -46.51 -15.83
CA PRO A 422 -8.37 -45.74 -16.14
C PRO A 422 -7.80 -46.09 -17.52
N GLN A 423 -7.55 -45.07 -18.35
CA GLN A 423 -7.27 -45.26 -19.79
C GLN A 423 -5.97 -44.64 -20.28
N PHE A 424 -5.62 -43.44 -19.80
CA PHE A 424 -4.57 -42.62 -20.40
C PHE A 424 -3.36 -42.47 -19.47
N ASP A 425 -2.18 -42.76 -19.99
CA ASP A 425 -0.88 -42.75 -19.30
C ASP A 425 0.18 -41.98 -20.11
N LYS A 426 -0.25 -41.18 -21.09
CA LYS A 426 0.59 -40.25 -21.84
C LYS A 426 -0.10 -38.89 -21.96
N MET A 427 0.67 -37.84 -21.74
CA MET A 427 0.26 -36.45 -21.97
C MET A 427 0.98 -35.88 -23.18
N VAL A 428 0.26 -35.15 -24.01
CA VAL A 428 0.77 -34.45 -25.19
C VAL A 428 0.25 -33.01 -25.13
N ILE A 429 1.16 -32.05 -25.01
CA ILE A 429 0.84 -30.63 -24.79
C ILE A 429 1.22 -29.85 -26.04
N PHE A 430 0.26 -29.08 -26.56
CA PHE A 430 0.47 -28.18 -27.69
C PHE A 430 0.32 -26.74 -27.21
N PHE A 431 1.38 -25.97 -27.32
CA PHE A 431 1.35 -24.53 -27.07
C PHE A 431 0.96 -23.81 -28.36
N ASN A 432 0.01 -22.88 -28.27
CA ASN A 432 -0.58 -22.16 -29.39
C ASN A 432 -1.05 -23.09 -30.53
N PHE A 433 -1.89 -24.04 -30.14
CA PHE A 433 -2.41 -25.09 -31.01
C PHE A 433 -3.04 -24.55 -32.30
N ASN A 434 -2.75 -25.21 -33.42
CA ASN A 434 -3.25 -24.90 -34.75
C ASN A 434 -2.79 -23.53 -35.31
N VAL A 435 -1.80 -22.90 -34.66
CA VAL A 435 -1.12 -21.69 -35.11
C VAL A 435 0.34 -22.04 -35.41
N ALA A 436 0.92 -21.44 -36.44
CA ALA A 436 2.35 -21.54 -36.71
C ALA A 436 3.03 -20.31 -36.12
N ASP A 437 3.78 -20.50 -35.04
CA ASP A 437 4.64 -19.49 -34.42
C ASP A 437 6.00 -20.09 -34.05
N GLY A 438 6.97 -19.23 -33.75
CA GLY A 438 8.27 -19.60 -33.18
C GLY A 438 8.44 -19.10 -31.75
N SER A 439 7.33 -18.93 -31.03
CA SER A 439 7.31 -18.30 -29.71
C SER A 439 7.82 -19.25 -28.62
N THR A 440 8.20 -18.67 -27.48
CA THR A 440 8.60 -19.39 -26.28
C THR A 440 7.53 -19.25 -25.22
N TYR A 441 7.16 -20.35 -24.60
CA TYR A 441 6.16 -20.45 -23.54
C TYR A 441 6.81 -21.02 -22.28
N TYR A 442 6.28 -20.68 -21.11
CA TYR A 442 6.63 -21.34 -19.86
C TYR A 442 5.41 -22.00 -19.25
N PHE A 443 5.62 -23.11 -18.56
CA PHE A 443 4.57 -23.80 -17.84
C PHE A 443 5.11 -24.47 -16.59
N ASP A 444 4.24 -24.61 -15.60
CA ASP A 444 4.58 -25.13 -14.29
C ASP A 444 3.34 -25.70 -13.61
N ASP A 445 3.55 -26.34 -12.45
CA ASP A 445 2.47 -26.75 -11.56
C ASP A 445 1.38 -27.56 -12.26
N LEU A 446 1.81 -28.49 -13.10
CA LEU A 446 0.91 -29.38 -13.81
C LEU A 446 0.41 -30.45 -12.83
N MET A 447 -0.83 -30.26 -12.36
CA MET A 447 -1.45 -31.00 -11.26
C MET A 447 -2.77 -31.62 -11.66
N VAL A 448 -3.18 -32.69 -10.95
CA VAL A 448 -4.61 -33.09 -10.91
C VAL A 448 -5.41 -32.18 -9.99
N TYR A 449 -6.67 -31.90 -10.32
CA TYR A 449 -7.64 -31.31 -9.40
C TYR A 449 -8.91 -32.15 -9.34
N GLY A 450 -9.68 -31.98 -8.27
CA GLY A 450 -10.98 -32.66 -8.09
C GLY A 450 -10.95 -33.99 -7.33
N THR A 451 -10.04 -34.20 -6.36
CA THR A 451 -10.26 -34.78 -5.00
C THR A 451 -8.92 -35.21 -4.33
N PRO A 452 -8.90 -35.47 -3.00
CA PRO A 452 -8.01 -34.81 -2.04
C PRO A 452 -6.57 -35.33 -2.03
N GLY A 453 -5.61 -34.52 -2.42
CA GLY A 453 -4.23 -34.97 -2.33
C GLY A 453 -3.19 -34.07 -2.94
N GLY A 454 -3.43 -32.75 -3.03
CA GLY A 454 -2.32 -31.81 -3.05
C GLY A 454 -1.48 -32.00 -1.79
N GLY A 455 -0.16 -31.85 -1.87
CA GLY A 455 0.80 -32.27 -0.83
C GLY A 455 0.67 -31.60 0.55
N GLY A 456 -0.36 -30.78 0.80
CA GLY A 456 -0.70 -30.23 2.11
C GLY A 456 -1.54 -31.17 2.98
N THR A 457 -1.62 -30.86 4.28
CA THR A 457 -2.61 -31.48 5.17
C THR A 457 -3.77 -30.51 5.35
N CYS A 458 -4.94 -30.87 4.82
CA CYS A 458 -6.19 -30.18 5.15
C CYS A 458 -6.45 -30.21 6.67
N THR A 459 -7.22 -29.23 7.15
CA THR A 459 -7.62 -29.07 8.55
C THR A 459 -9.02 -29.66 8.76
N PRO A 460 -9.17 -30.73 9.58
CA PRO A 460 -10.50 -31.24 9.91
C PRO A 460 -11.26 -30.28 10.83
N GLU A 461 -12.47 -29.92 10.44
CA GLU A 461 -13.30 -28.97 11.19
C GLU A 461 -14.24 -29.71 12.15
N THR A 462 -14.05 -29.48 13.46
CA THR A 462 -14.76 -30.24 14.49
C THR A 462 -16.00 -29.53 15.06
N GLU A 463 -16.19 -28.26 14.73
CA GLU A 463 -17.29 -27.43 15.21
C GLU A 463 -18.32 -27.24 14.10
N GLU A 464 -19.34 -28.10 14.05
CA GLU A 464 -20.41 -28.04 13.04
C GLU A 464 -21.80 -28.06 13.70
N SER A 465 -22.67 -27.15 13.29
CA SER A 465 -24.04 -27.03 13.76
C SER A 465 -25.02 -26.75 12.64
N ILE A 466 -26.15 -27.47 12.64
CA ILE A 466 -27.31 -27.22 11.76
C ILE A 466 -28.44 -26.48 12.50
N ALA A 467 -28.22 -26.05 13.74
CA ALA A 467 -29.21 -25.33 14.50
C ALA A 467 -29.19 -23.84 14.11
N ALA A 468 -30.36 -23.26 13.88
CA ALA A 468 -30.49 -21.89 13.37
C ALA A 468 -29.90 -20.79 14.29
N ALA A 469 -29.58 -21.11 15.56
CA ALA A 469 -29.04 -20.15 16.52
C ALA A 469 -27.51 -20.05 16.50
N ASP A 470 -26.82 -21.09 16.00
CA ASP A 470 -25.36 -21.22 15.96
C ASP A 470 -24.93 -21.94 14.67
N LEU A 471 -25.68 -21.71 13.58
CA LEU A 471 -25.53 -22.41 12.31
C LEU A 471 -24.08 -22.29 11.84
N ASN A 472 -23.43 -23.43 11.60
CA ASN A 472 -22.10 -23.54 11.02
C ASN A 472 -22.01 -24.86 10.25
N ILE A 473 -22.15 -24.82 8.92
CA ILE A 473 -22.14 -26.00 8.07
C ILE A 473 -20.76 -26.12 7.40
N THR A 474 -19.96 -27.08 7.88
CA THR A 474 -18.57 -27.36 7.46
C THR A 474 -18.41 -28.70 6.71
N TRP A 475 -19.53 -29.39 6.47
CA TRP A 475 -19.59 -30.68 5.76
C TRP A 475 -18.84 -31.87 6.40
N GLN A 476 -18.27 -31.71 7.59
CA GLN A 476 -17.33 -32.68 8.17
C GLN A 476 -17.98 -33.80 8.97
N THR A 477 -19.04 -33.52 9.75
CA THR A 477 -19.57 -34.40 10.81
C THR A 477 -21.11 -34.46 10.94
N ASN A 478 -21.82 -33.35 10.74
CA ASN A 478 -23.24 -33.14 11.08
C ASN A 478 -24.03 -32.53 9.89
N THR A 479 -23.75 -33.01 8.68
CA THR A 479 -24.23 -32.36 7.45
C THR A 479 -25.76 -32.35 7.32
N PRO A 480 -26.37 -31.20 6.94
CA PRO A 480 -27.80 -31.12 6.71
C PRO A 480 -28.21 -31.90 5.45
N ALA A 481 -29.47 -32.30 5.39
CA ALA A 481 -30.03 -32.85 4.17
C ALA A 481 -30.24 -31.72 3.14
N VAL A 482 -29.66 -31.87 1.95
CA VAL A 482 -29.81 -30.92 0.84
C VAL A 482 -30.91 -31.41 -0.11
N ILE A 483 -31.79 -30.49 -0.48
CA ILE A 483 -32.84 -30.70 -1.49
C ILE A 483 -32.32 -30.15 -2.81
N GLU A 484 -32.25 -31.01 -3.81
CA GLU A 484 -31.78 -30.70 -5.16
C GLU A 484 -32.94 -30.16 -6.02
N ASP A 485 -32.75 -28.99 -6.65
CA ASP A 485 -33.69 -28.42 -7.62
C ASP A 485 -32.95 -27.99 -8.90
N ASN A 486 -32.80 -28.96 -9.81
CA ASN A 486 -32.05 -28.83 -11.07
C ASN A 486 -30.54 -28.52 -10.88
N ALA A 487 -30.01 -28.70 -9.67
CA ALA A 487 -28.58 -28.85 -9.38
C ALA A 487 -28.39 -30.13 -8.53
N SER A 488 -27.27 -30.83 -8.68
CA SER A 488 -26.92 -31.95 -7.80
C SER A 488 -25.96 -31.53 -6.73
N PHE A 489 -26.06 -32.14 -5.55
CA PHE A 489 -25.21 -31.84 -4.41
C PHE A 489 -24.51 -33.09 -3.85
N THR A 490 -23.22 -32.96 -3.61
CA THR A 490 -22.39 -33.96 -2.92
C THR A 490 -21.43 -33.25 -2.00
N TRP A 491 -21.25 -33.71 -0.75
CA TRP A 491 -20.08 -33.26 0.01
C TRP A 491 -18.90 -34.19 -0.30
N ILE A 492 -17.77 -33.60 -0.61
CA ILE A 492 -16.56 -34.31 -1.05
C ILE A 492 -15.38 -33.89 -0.16
N ASP A 493 -14.24 -34.54 -0.32
CA ASP A 493 -13.01 -33.96 0.23
C ASP A 493 -12.68 -32.67 -0.52
N ASN A 494 -12.22 -31.65 0.22
CA ASN A 494 -11.88 -30.35 -0.37
C ASN A 494 -10.86 -30.55 -1.52
N PRO A 495 -11.20 -30.19 -2.77
CA PRO A 495 -10.29 -30.36 -3.90
C PRO A 495 -9.20 -29.29 -3.95
N ASP A 496 -9.30 -28.22 -3.14
CA ASP A 496 -8.41 -27.06 -3.17
C ASP A 496 -8.21 -26.50 -1.75
N PHE A 497 -7.49 -27.24 -0.88
CA PHE A 497 -7.25 -26.87 0.53
C PHE A 497 -5.89 -26.20 0.78
N ASP A 498 -5.06 -26.08 -0.25
CA ASP A 498 -3.69 -25.59 -0.12
C ASP A 498 -3.62 -24.04 -0.08
N GLY A 499 -4.72 -23.36 -0.41
CA GLY A 499 -4.87 -21.90 -0.33
C GLY A 499 -5.14 -21.37 1.08
N PRO A 500 -4.90 -20.07 1.33
CA PRO A 500 -5.01 -19.48 2.68
C PRO A 500 -6.45 -19.31 3.17
N VAL A 501 -7.45 -19.30 2.27
CA VAL A 501 -8.84 -18.96 2.60
C VAL A 501 -9.64 -20.15 3.13
N ASN A 502 -9.54 -21.31 2.46
CA ASN A 502 -10.24 -22.52 2.88
C ASN A 502 -9.29 -23.72 2.95
N THR A 503 -8.85 -24.04 4.15
CA THR A 503 -8.00 -25.21 4.41
C THR A 503 -8.78 -26.43 4.88
N SER A 504 -10.12 -26.40 4.85
CA SER A 504 -10.96 -27.47 5.38
C SER A 504 -10.73 -28.80 4.68
N CYS A 505 -11.05 -29.90 5.34
CA CYS A 505 -10.97 -31.22 4.72
C CYS A 505 -12.21 -31.61 3.90
N LYS A 506 -13.37 -30.97 4.12
CA LYS A 506 -14.64 -31.36 3.50
C LYS A 506 -15.38 -30.13 3.03
N VAL A 507 -15.89 -30.17 1.80
CA VAL A 507 -16.68 -29.07 1.23
C VAL A 507 -17.94 -29.59 0.56
N GLY A 508 -18.92 -28.71 0.37
CA GLY A 508 -20.11 -28.96 -0.42
C GLY A 508 -19.85 -28.69 -1.90
N GLN A 509 -19.98 -29.70 -2.75
CA GLN A 509 -19.93 -29.60 -4.21
C GLN A 509 -21.34 -29.46 -4.78
N VAL A 510 -21.53 -28.47 -5.64
CA VAL A 510 -22.76 -28.21 -6.39
C VAL A 510 -22.47 -28.29 -7.88
N VAL A 511 -23.13 -29.21 -8.58
CA VAL A 511 -23.05 -29.31 -10.05
C VAL A 511 -24.36 -28.83 -10.65
N ARG A 512 -24.31 -27.78 -11.47
CA ARG A 512 -25.51 -27.23 -12.11
C ARG A 512 -25.89 -28.06 -13.32
N ALA A 513 -27.19 -28.29 -13.52
CA ALA A 513 -27.67 -29.15 -14.61
C ALA A 513 -27.80 -28.41 -15.96
N ASN A 514 -27.49 -27.11 -16.01
CA ASN A 514 -27.63 -26.24 -17.18
C ASN A 514 -29.03 -26.22 -17.79
N ASN A 515 -30.06 -26.54 -16.99
CA ASN A 515 -31.43 -26.66 -17.50
C ASN A 515 -32.24 -25.38 -17.26
N SER A 516 -31.87 -24.60 -16.24
CA SER A 516 -32.54 -23.35 -15.90
C SER A 516 -31.54 -22.33 -15.34
N PRO A 517 -31.73 -21.02 -15.62
CA PRO A 517 -30.98 -19.96 -14.95
C PRO A 517 -31.27 -19.85 -13.43
N PHE A 518 -32.15 -20.71 -12.92
CA PHE A 518 -32.59 -20.78 -11.53
C PHE A 518 -32.26 -22.14 -10.88
N ASP A 519 -31.37 -22.94 -11.47
CA ASP A 519 -30.88 -24.18 -10.85
C ASP A 519 -30.31 -23.87 -9.44
N ASN A 520 -30.78 -24.57 -8.41
CA ASN A 520 -30.48 -24.27 -7.00
C ASN A 520 -30.42 -25.53 -6.12
N ILE A 521 -29.87 -25.33 -4.93
CA ILE A 521 -29.97 -26.27 -3.81
C ILE A 521 -30.71 -25.63 -2.64
N GLN A 522 -31.36 -26.44 -1.80
CA GLN A 522 -32.13 -25.94 -0.66
C GLN A 522 -31.78 -26.71 0.61
N ILE A 523 -31.82 -26.00 1.74
CA ILE A 523 -31.58 -26.55 3.06
C ILE A 523 -32.74 -26.12 3.96
N ASP A 524 -33.50 -27.10 4.46
CA ASP A 524 -34.54 -26.88 5.46
C ASP A 524 -33.90 -26.85 6.86
N LEU A 525 -34.11 -25.75 7.59
CA LEU A 525 -33.60 -25.57 8.95
C LEU A 525 -34.63 -26.08 9.97
N ALA A 526 -34.13 -26.61 11.10
CA ALA A 526 -34.98 -27.13 12.16
C ALA A 526 -35.75 -26.05 12.94
N ALA A 527 -35.31 -24.79 12.83
CA ALA A 527 -35.91 -23.62 13.45
C ALA A 527 -35.69 -22.40 12.55
N LYS A 528 -36.45 -21.33 12.82
CA LYS A 528 -36.33 -20.07 12.08
C LYS A 528 -35.10 -19.29 12.52
N LEU A 529 -34.37 -18.74 11.55
CA LEU A 529 -33.26 -17.82 11.75
C LEU A 529 -33.75 -16.52 12.41
N ASP A 530 -33.01 -16.06 13.41
CA ASP A 530 -33.31 -14.84 14.17
C ASP A 530 -32.30 -13.73 13.85
N PHE A 531 -32.60 -12.93 12.83
CA PHE A 531 -31.80 -11.76 12.44
C PHE A 531 -31.95 -10.56 13.41
N ASN A 532 -32.54 -10.75 14.60
CA ASN A 532 -32.31 -9.81 15.72
C ASN A 532 -31.15 -10.25 16.61
N ALA A 533 -30.68 -11.48 16.44
CA ALA A 533 -29.51 -12.01 17.11
C ALA A 533 -28.34 -11.99 16.12
N VAL A 534 -28.45 -12.68 14.98
CA VAL A 534 -27.45 -12.64 13.91
C VAL A 534 -27.60 -11.38 13.05
N GLU A 535 -26.55 -10.96 12.34
CA GLU A 535 -26.59 -9.88 11.34
C GLU A 535 -26.79 -10.44 9.92
N GLY A 536 -26.31 -11.65 9.65
CA GLY A 536 -26.42 -12.26 8.34
C GLY A 536 -25.90 -13.69 8.28
N LEU A 537 -25.57 -14.13 7.06
CA LEU A 537 -24.90 -15.40 6.79
C LEU A 537 -23.61 -15.15 6.01
N LYS A 538 -22.54 -15.86 6.34
CA LYS A 538 -21.31 -15.87 5.55
C LYS A 538 -21.03 -17.29 5.06
N MET A 539 -20.29 -17.39 3.96
CA MET A 539 -20.01 -18.66 3.30
C MET A 539 -18.75 -18.53 2.46
N LYS A 540 -17.84 -19.49 2.58
CA LYS A 540 -16.71 -19.62 1.65
C LYS A 540 -17.18 -20.24 0.35
N VAL A 541 -16.76 -19.69 -0.77
CA VAL A 541 -17.14 -20.13 -2.11
C VAL A 541 -15.91 -20.25 -2.98
N TRP A 542 -15.83 -21.36 -3.71
CA TRP A 542 -14.91 -21.56 -4.82
C TRP A 542 -15.71 -21.58 -6.12
N SER A 543 -15.26 -20.81 -7.10
CA SER A 543 -15.97 -20.65 -8.37
C SER A 543 -15.02 -20.72 -9.58
N PRO A 544 -15.26 -21.61 -10.57
CA PRO A 544 -14.46 -21.66 -11.79
C PRO A 544 -14.85 -20.56 -12.80
N VAL A 545 -15.92 -19.82 -12.52
CA VAL A 545 -16.42 -18.76 -13.40
C VAL A 545 -16.10 -17.40 -12.75
N PRO A 546 -15.48 -16.46 -13.49
CA PRO A 546 -15.17 -15.13 -12.96
C PRO A 546 -16.44 -14.33 -12.68
N ASN A 547 -16.40 -13.48 -11.65
CA ASN A 547 -17.51 -12.58 -11.30
C ASN A 547 -18.83 -13.33 -11.09
N THR A 548 -18.81 -14.46 -10.39
CA THR A 548 -19.99 -15.33 -10.26
C THR A 548 -21.00 -14.79 -9.25
N PRO A 549 -22.24 -14.48 -9.63
CA PRO A 549 -23.27 -14.07 -8.70
C PRO A 549 -23.82 -15.27 -7.91
N ILE A 550 -23.66 -15.22 -6.60
CA ILE A 550 -24.25 -16.15 -5.63
C ILE A 550 -25.47 -15.48 -5.02
N LEU A 551 -26.67 -16.00 -5.29
CA LEU A 551 -27.90 -15.53 -4.65
C LEU A 551 -28.24 -16.45 -3.48
N LEU A 552 -28.31 -15.87 -2.28
CA LEU A 552 -28.83 -16.53 -1.09
C LEU A 552 -30.25 -16.02 -0.81
N LYS A 553 -31.20 -16.94 -0.89
CA LYS A 553 -32.62 -16.69 -0.65
C LYS A 553 -33.07 -17.41 0.60
N LEU A 554 -33.75 -16.70 1.50
CA LEU A 554 -34.34 -17.27 2.70
C LEU A 554 -35.87 -17.29 2.57
N GLU A 555 -36.49 -18.43 2.85
CA GLU A 555 -37.94 -18.62 2.77
C GLU A 555 -38.54 -19.17 4.09
N GLU A 556 -39.84 -19.00 4.26
CA GLU A 556 -40.62 -19.68 5.30
C GLU A 556 -41.21 -21.00 4.78
N ILE A 557 -40.90 -22.11 5.45
CA ILE A 557 -41.45 -23.43 5.17
C ILE A 557 -42.98 -23.38 5.30
N GLY A 558 -43.67 -23.73 4.22
CA GLY A 558 -45.14 -23.70 4.13
C GLY A 558 -45.73 -22.34 3.74
N ASN A 559 -44.90 -21.31 3.52
CA ASN A 559 -45.31 -20.00 3.03
C ASN A 559 -44.25 -19.39 2.09
N SER A 560 -44.14 -19.92 0.87
CA SER A 560 -43.16 -19.47 -0.15
C SER A 560 -43.35 -18.02 -0.62
N GLY A 561 -44.42 -17.34 -0.20
CA GLY A 561 -44.62 -15.91 -0.46
C GLY A 561 -43.92 -15.00 0.54
N ASN A 562 -43.34 -15.56 1.61
CA ASN A 562 -42.55 -14.86 2.62
C ASN A 562 -41.07 -15.24 2.45
N PHE A 563 -40.30 -14.34 1.84
CA PHE A 563 -38.89 -14.56 1.56
C PHE A 563 -38.09 -13.26 1.52
N VAL A 564 -36.77 -13.39 1.62
CA VAL A 564 -35.77 -12.33 1.39
C VAL A 564 -34.62 -12.88 0.55
N GLU A 565 -33.99 -12.03 -0.24
CA GLU A 565 -32.99 -12.38 -1.26
C GLU A 565 -31.82 -11.40 -1.17
N VAL A 566 -30.60 -11.93 -1.10
CA VAL A 566 -29.35 -11.17 -1.07
C VAL A 566 -28.37 -11.81 -2.04
N THR A 567 -27.72 -11.00 -2.87
CA THR A 567 -26.72 -11.46 -3.84
C THR A 567 -25.35 -10.95 -3.44
N ALA A 568 -24.36 -11.83 -3.42
CA ALA A 568 -22.94 -11.50 -3.39
C ALA A 568 -22.29 -12.00 -4.69
N THR A 569 -21.21 -11.37 -5.13
CA THR A 569 -20.53 -11.73 -6.39
C THR A 569 -19.10 -12.09 -6.10
N THR A 570 -18.61 -13.18 -6.70
CA THR A 570 -17.22 -13.56 -6.50
C THR A 570 -16.25 -12.60 -7.17
N SER A 571 -15.12 -12.34 -6.52
CA SER A 571 -14.03 -11.51 -7.04
C SER A 571 -12.84 -12.34 -7.52
N VAL A 572 -12.69 -13.54 -6.97
CA VAL A 572 -11.64 -14.50 -7.34
C VAL A 572 -12.21 -15.60 -8.25
N THR A 573 -11.36 -16.13 -9.14
CA THR A 573 -11.72 -17.21 -10.09
C THR A 573 -10.81 -18.40 -9.84
N SER A 574 -11.39 -19.59 -9.81
CA SER A 574 -10.71 -20.87 -9.54
C SER A 574 -9.95 -20.90 -8.21
N ASP A 575 -10.40 -20.12 -7.22
CA ASP A 575 -9.86 -20.11 -5.86
C ASP A 575 -11.00 -19.80 -4.86
N TRP A 576 -10.73 -19.99 -3.57
CA TRP A 576 -11.65 -19.74 -2.46
C TRP A 576 -11.68 -18.27 -2.05
N GLU A 577 -12.87 -17.79 -1.73
CA GLU A 577 -13.11 -16.50 -1.07
C GLU A 577 -14.28 -16.59 -0.09
N GLU A 578 -14.31 -15.76 0.95
CA GLU A 578 -15.44 -15.68 1.89
C GLU A 578 -16.42 -14.59 1.46
N LEU A 579 -17.69 -14.97 1.28
CA LEU A 579 -18.79 -14.07 0.92
C LEU A 579 -19.70 -13.79 2.11
N THR A 580 -20.13 -12.53 2.20
CA THR A 580 -21.00 -12.03 3.27
C THR A 580 -22.37 -11.66 2.72
N PHE A 581 -23.43 -12.11 3.40
CA PHE A 581 -24.82 -11.86 3.05
C PHE A 581 -25.58 -11.19 4.21
N ASP A 582 -25.69 -9.86 4.14
CA ASP A 582 -26.41 -9.06 5.15
C ASP A 582 -27.93 -9.20 5.00
N PHE A 583 -28.60 -9.64 6.07
CA PHE A 583 -30.07 -9.72 6.08
C PHE A 583 -30.66 -8.70 7.06
N PRO A 584 -31.68 -7.93 6.65
CA PRO A 584 -32.29 -6.95 7.53
C PRO A 584 -32.98 -7.61 8.73
N SER A 585 -32.83 -7.02 9.91
CA SER A 585 -33.51 -7.48 11.12
C SER A 585 -35.03 -7.55 10.94
N THR A 586 -35.64 -8.60 11.48
CA THR A 586 -37.09 -8.82 11.42
C THR A 586 -37.66 -8.91 12.83
N PRO A 587 -38.81 -8.29 13.18
CA PRO A 587 -39.30 -8.25 14.57
C PRO A 587 -39.56 -9.60 15.24
N THR A 588 -39.61 -10.68 14.47
CA THR A 588 -39.71 -12.08 14.91
C THR A 588 -39.01 -12.97 13.89
N PRO A 589 -38.36 -14.08 14.28
CA PRO A 589 -37.79 -15.05 13.33
C PRO A 589 -38.80 -15.49 12.26
N GLN A 590 -38.42 -15.39 10.98
CA GLN A 590 -39.36 -15.61 9.86
C GLN A 590 -38.99 -16.80 8.98
N PHE A 591 -37.70 -17.04 8.74
CA PHE A 591 -37.22 -17.93 7.67
C PHE A 591 -36.54 -19.17 8.24
N ASP A 592 -36.93 -20.34 7.75
CA ASP A 592 -36.44 -21.67 8.14
C ASP A 592 -36.07 -22.52 6.91
N LYS A 593 -35.88 -21.89 5.76
CA LYS A 593 -35.33 -22.51 4.55
C LYS A 593 -34.31 -21.60 3.90
N MET A 594 -33.17 -22.16 3.51
CA MET A 594 -32.18 -21.52 2.65
C MET A 594 -32.29 -22.09 1.24
N VAL A 595 -32.19 -21.24 0.23
CA VAL A 595 -32.19 -21.57 -1.20
C VAL A 595 -30.99 -20.85 -1.81
N ILE A 596 -30.02 -21.61 -2.32
CA ILE A 596 -28.73 -21.09 -2.78
C ILE A 596 -28.63 -21.30 -4.29
N PHE A 597 -28.41 -20.20 -5.02
CA PHE A 597 -28.20 -20.21 -6.46
C PHE A 597 -26.75 -19.85 -6.75
N PHE A 598 -26.01 -20.78 -7.34
CA PHE A 598 -24.68 -20.53 -7.86
C PHE A 598 -24.82 -20.02 -9.31
N ASN A 599 -24.11 -18.94 -9.64
CA ASN A 599 -24.18 -18.26 -10.94
C ASN A 599 -25.62 -17.91 -11.37
N PHE A 600 -26.29 -17.19 -10.47
CA PHE A 600 -27.69 -16.80 -10.62
C PHE A 600 -27.98 -16.07 -11.93
N ASN A 601 -29.16 -16.33 -12.52
CA ASN A 601 -29.61 -15.81 -13.82
C ASN A 601 -28.81 -16.29 -15.05
N VAL A 602 -27.83 -17.17 -14.86
CA VAL A 602 -27.07 -17.81 -15.94
C VAL A 602 -27.44 -19.28 -15.97
N ALA A 603 -27.66 -19.84 -17.17
CA ALA A 603 -27.72 -21.28 -17.34
C ALA A 603 -26.31 -21.77 -17.68
N ASP A 604 -25.69 -22.48 -16.76
CA ASP A 604 -24.40 -23.12 -16.98
C ASP A 604 -24.37 -24.53 -16.35
N GLY A 605 -23.38 -25.30 -16.76
CA GLY A 605 -23.16 -26.68 -16.28
C GLY A 605 -21.96 -26.78 -15.34
N SER A 606 -21.56 -25.66 -14.75
CA SER A 606 -20.34 -25.53 -13.97
C SER A 606 -20.49 -26.20 -12.60
N THR A 607 -19.34 -26.55 -12.00
CA THR A 607 -19.23 -27.07 -10.65
C THR A 607 -18.76 -25.96 -9.72
N TYR A 608 -19.40 -25.83 -8.55
CA TYR A 608 -19.05 -24.87 -7.51
C TYR A 608 -18.77 -25.61 -6.21
N TYR A 609 -17.88 -25.05 -5.38
CA TYR A 609 -17.70 -25.53 -4.02
C TYR A 609 -18.09 -24.45 -3.03
N PHE A 610 -18.62 -24.86 -1.89
CA PHE A 610 -18.88 -23.96 -0.79
C PHE A 610 -18.70 -24.65 0.54
N ASP A 611 -18.37 -23.85 1.54
CA ASP A 611 -18.04 -24.31 2.88
C ASP A 611 -18.28 -23.22 3.91
N ASP A 612 -18.18 -23.57 5.19
CA ASP A 612 -18.34 -22.64 6.32
C ASP A 612 -19.59 -21.76 6.18
N LEU A 613 -20.72 -22.37 5.76
CA LEU A 613 -21.99 -21.65 5.71
C LEU A 613 -22.48 -21.44 7.14
N MET A 614 -22.24 -20.25 7.64
CA MET A 614 -22.46 -19.93 9.04
C MET A 614 -23.19 -18.61 9.22
N VAL A 615 -23.88 -18.46 10.34
CA VAL A 615 -24.38 -17.15 10.76
C VAL A 615 -23.21 -16.29 11.24
N TYR A 616 -23.24 -15.00 10.90
CA TYR A 616 -22.35 -14.00 11.49
C TYR A 616 -23.18 -12.84 12.04
N GLY A 617 -22.53 -12.02 12.85
CA GLY A 617 -23.24 -11.20 13.82
C GLY A 617 -23.81 -12.08 14.94
N THR A 618 -24.28 -11.47 16.01
CA THR A 618 -24.28 -12.10 17.34
C THR A 618 -25.41 -13.09 17.67
N PRO A 619 -25.19 -14.41 17.62
CA PRO A 619 -25.64 -15.24 18.74
C PRO A 619 -24.60 -16.30 19.11
N SER A 620 -23.98 -16.07 20.26
CA SER A 620 -23.49 -17.11 21.18
C SER A 620 -22.77 -18.30 20.53
N GLY A 621 -21.54 -18.09 20.06
CA GLY A 621 -20.63 -19.14 19.59
C GLY A 621 -19.28 -19.07 20.28
N GLY A 622 -18.53 -17.98 20.09
CA GLY A 622 -17.75 -17.36 21.15
C GLY A 622 -18.69 -16.42 21.93
N ALA A 623 -18.67 -16.43 23.26
CA ALA A 623 -19.12 -15.22 23.93
C ALA A 623 -18.02 -14.20 23.62
N CYS A 624 -18.33 -13.21 22.79
CA CYS A 624 -17.57 -11.98 22.80
C CYS A 624 -17.32 -11.60 24.27
N VAL A 625 -16.12 -11.14 24.59
CA VAL A 625 -15.71 -10.84 25.95
C VAL A 625 -16.22 -9.43 26.26
N PRO A 626 -17.21 -9.25 27.17
CA PRO A 626 -17.67 -7.91 27.51
C PRO A 626 -16.57 -7.20 28.30
N GLU A 627 -16.15 -6.05 27.81
CA GLU A 627 -15.02 -5.33 28.38
C GLU A 627 -15.49 -4.35 29.45
N THR A 628 -15.26 -4.71 30.71
CA THR A 628 -15.83 -3.96 31.86
C THR A 628 -14.98 -2.77 32.32
N GLY A 629 -13.80 -2.56 31.73
CA GLY A 629 -12.91 -1.44 32.07
C GLY A 629 -12.82 -0.48 30.90
N GLU A 630 -13.53 0.65 30.96
CA GLU A 630 -13.43 1.72 29.96
C GLU A 630 -13.13 3.05 30.66
N SER A 631 -12.15 3.79 30.16
CA SER A 631 -11.72 5.07 30.70
C SER A 631 -11.25 6.00 29.59
N THR A 632 -11.67 7.25 29.67
CA THR A 632 -11.16 8.37 28.83
C THR A 632 -10.17 9.25 29.60
N ALA A 633 -9.79 8.84 30.81
CA ALA A 633 -8.79 9.57 31.58
C ALA A 633 -7.39 9.21 31.09
N ALA A 634 -6.57 10.22 30.82
CA ALA A 634 -5.26 10.06 30.23
C ALA A 634 -4.29 9.12 30.96
N ALA A 635 -4.45 8.93 32.28
CA ALA A 635 -3.57 8.07 33.08
C ALA A 635 -3.91 6.57 32.98
N ASP A 636 -5.10 6.21 32.50
CA ASP A 636 -5.59 4.84 32.37
C ASP A 636 -6.49 4.67 31.14
N LEU A 637 -6.21 5.43 30.07
CA LEU A 637 -6.99 5.45 28.83
C LEU A 637 -7.19 4.02 28.31
N ASN A 638 -8.46 3.64 28.17
CA ASN A 638 -8.89 2.38 27.60
C ASN A 638 -10.27 2.57 26.97
N ILE A 639 -10.35 2.65 25.64
CA ILE A 639 -11.61 2.84 24.91
C ILE A 639 -11.98 1.50 24.26
N THR A 640 -13.03 0.89 24.79
CA THR A 640 -13.53 -0.46 24.43
C THR A 640 -14.98 -0.44 23.91
N TRP A 641 -15.58 0.75 23.82
CA TRP A 641 -16.95 0.99 23.34
C TRP A 641 -18.08 0.30 24.13
N GLN A 642 -17.78 -0.35 25.25
CA GLN A 642 -18.71 -1.22 25.95
C GLN A 642 -19.66 -0.48 26.92
N THR A 643 -19.22 0.60 27.56
CA THR A 643 -19.92 1.21 28.71
C THR A 643 -19.91 2.74 28.80
N ASN A 644 -18.83 3.42 28.42
CA ASN A 644 -18.56 4.85 28.64
C ASN A 644 -17.98 5.49 27.36
N THR A 645 -18.66 5.28 26.23
CA THR A 645 -18.19 5.75 24.92
C THR A 645 -17.87 7.25 24.91
N PRO A 646 -16.63 7.65 24.53
CA PRO A 646 -16.29 9.06 24.36
C PRO A 646 -17.15 9.68 23.26
N ALA A 647 -17.37 11.00 23.35
CA ALA A 647 -17.95 11.73 22.23
C ALA A 647 -16.92 11.79 21.09
N VAL A 648 -17.27 11.18 19.96
CA VAL A 648 -16.46 11.23 18.74
C VAL A 648 -16.89 12.45 17.93
N ILE A 649 -15.93 13.24 17.50
CA ILE A 649 -16.11 14.36 16.58
C ILE A 649 -15.81 13.84 15.18
N GLU A 650 -16.82 13.89 14.32
CA GLU A 650 -16.77 13.46 12.93
C GLU A 650 -16.23 14.59 12.05
N ASP A 651 -15.19 14.32 11.25
CA ASP A 651 -14.64 15.24 10.27
C ASP A 651 -14.51 14.53 8.92
N ASN A 652 -15.56 14.64 8.11
CA ASN A 652 -15.71 13.92 6.83
C ASN A 652 -15.62 12.39 6.95
N ALA A 653 -15.93 11.84 8.13
CA ALA A 653 -16.21 10.43 8.35
C ALA A 653 -17.44 10.31 9.25
N SER A 654 -18.16 9.20 9.22
CA SER A 654 -19.20 8.89 10.22
C SER A 654 -18.69 7.86 11.21
N PHE A 655 -19.14 7.99 12.46
CA PHE A 655 -18.77 7.08 13.54
C PHE A 655 -20.00 6.46 14.19
N THR A 656 -19.96 5.14 14.35
CA THR A 656 -20.95 4.37 15.12
C THR A 656 -20.22 3.33 15.94
N TRP A 657 -20.62 3.10 17.20
CA TRP A 657 -20.18 1.89 17.89
C TRP A 657 -21.23 0.81 17.70
N ILE A 658 -20.80 -0.38 17.32
CA ILE A 658 -21.67 -1.50 16.94
C ILE A 658 -21.28 -2.76 17.72
N ASP A 659 -22.09 -3.82 17.60
CA ASP A 659 -21.61 -5.14 17.99
C ASP A 659 -20.39 -5.50 17.15
N ASN A 660 -19.36 -6.10 17.75
CA ASN A 660 -18.17 -6.51 17.00
C ASN A 660 -18.62 -7.48 15.89
N PRO A 661 -18.44 -7.14 14.60
CA PRO A 661 -18.88 -8.01 13.51
C PRO A 661 -17.98 -9.25 13.35
N ASP A 662 -16.79 -9.23 13.95
CA ASP A 662 -15.76 -10.26 13.82
C ASP A 662 -15.05 -10.49 15.17
N PHE A 663 -15.74 -11.12 16.13
CA PHE A 663 -15.21 -11.42 17.47
C PHE A 663 -14.67 -12.85 17.63
N ASP A 664 -14.82 -13.69 16.61
CA ASP A 664 -14.45 -15.11 16.67
C ASP A 664 -12.95 -15.33 16.38
N GLY A 665 -12.26 -14.30 15.88
CA GLY A 665 -10.81 -14.28 15.66
C GLY A 665 -9.98 -14.21 16.95
N PRO A 666 -8.70 -14.62 16.92
CA PRO A 666 -7.84 -14.65 18.12
C PRO A 666 -7.39 -13.27 18.61
N VAL A 667 -7.50 -12.21 17.79
CA VAL A 667 -6.95 -10.89 18.08
C VAL A 667 -7.94 -9.98 18.80
N ASN A 668 -9.15 -9.84 18.26
CA ASN A 668 -10.21 -9.07 18.90
C ASN A 668 -11.41 -9.95 19.21
N THR A 669 -11.64 -10.21 20.49
CA THR A 669 -12.79 -10.99 20.97
C THR A 669 -13.83 -10.11 21.67
N SER A 670 -13.69 -8.78 21.63
CA SER A 670 -14.58 -7.85 22.34
C SER A 670 -16.02 -7.92 21.82
N CYS A 671 -16.97 -7.48 22.63
CA CYS A 671 -18.38 -7.41 22.19
C CYS A 671 -18.73 -6.14 21.41
N LYS A 672 -17.97 -5.06 21.56
CA LYS A 672 -18.30 -3.75 21.02
C LYS A 672 -17.07 -3.15 20.40
N VAL A 673 -17.24 -2.55 19.22
CA VAL A 673 -16.14 -1.91 18.47
C VAL A 673 -16.62 -0.57 17.91
N GLY A 674 -15.68 0.32 17.63
CA GLY A 674 -15.92 1.53 16.88
C GLY A 674 -15.89 1.25 15.38
N GLN A 675 -16.94 1.64 14.65
CA GLN A 675 -17.02 1.62 13.20
C GLN A 675 -16.83 3.04 12.67
N VAL A 676 -15.94 3.19 11.69
CA VAL A 676 -15.71 4.43 10.95
C VAL A 676 -16.04 4.20 9.50
N VAL A 677 -16.95 4.99 8.93
CA VAL A 677 -17.20 5.00 7.48
C VAL A 677 -16.66 6.30 6.92
N ARG A 678 -15.70 6.23 5.99
CA ARG A 678 -15.11 7.42 5.36
C ARG A 678 -16.06 7.98 4.31
N ALA A 679 -16.14 9.30 4.20
CA ALA A 679 -17.07 9.95 3.28
C ALA A 679 -16.54 10.06 1.84
N ASN A 680 -15.28 9.64 1.59
CA ASN A 680 -14.58 9.73 0.32
C ASN A 680 -14.44 11.18 -0.21
N ASN A 681 -14.48 12.17 0.67
CA ASN A 681 -14.48 13.57 0.29
C ASN A 681 -13.09 14.20 0.38
N SER A 682 -12.22 13.66 1.23
CA SER A 682 -10.87 14.15 1.43
C SER A 682 -9.90 13.00 1.76
N PRO A 683 -8.63 13.07 1.31
CA PRO A 683 -7.57 12.17 1.77
C PRO A 683 -7.27 12.31 3.27
N PHE A 684 -7.89 13.28 3.95
CA PHE A 684 -7.75 13.59 5.37
C PHE A 684 -9.04 13.34 6.18
N ASP A 685 -10.02 12.61 5.65
CA ASP A 685 -11.22 12.20 6.41
C ASP A 685 -10.80 11.51 7.73
N ASN A 686 -11.30 11.99 8.87
CA ASN A 686 -10.86 11.57 10.20
C ASN A 686 -11.98 11.57 11.24
N ILE A 687 -11.68 10.96 12.38
CA ILE A 687 -12.46 11.10 13.61
C ILE A 687 -11.56 11.67 14.72
N GLN A 688 -12.17 12.40 15.66
CA GLN A 688 -11.44 13.01 16.77
C GLN A 688 -12.07 12.66 18.12
N ILE A 689 -11.23 12.56 19.14
CA ILE A 689 -11.62 12.25 20.51
C ILE A 689 -10.93 13.23 21.44
N ASP A 690 -11.72 14.07 22.12
CA ASP A 690 -11.24 14.94 23.19
C ASP A 690 -11.08 14.16 24.51
N LEU A 691 -9.91 14.26 25.12
CA LEU A 691 -9.58 13.61 26.40
C LEU A 691 -9.81 14.55 27.58
N ALA A 692 -10.16 13.97 28.74
CA ALA A 692 -10.44 14.75 29.95
C ALA A 692 -9.18 15.37 30.60
N ALA A 693 -8.00 14.91 30.21
CA ALA A 693 -6.70 15.36 30.69
C ALA A 693 -5.64 15.08 29.61
N LYS A 694 -4.46 15.67 29.78
CA LYS A 694 -3.34 15.49 28.87
C LYS A 694 -2.64 14.15 29.09
N LEU A 695 -2.31 13.46 28.00
CA LEU A 695 -1.52 12.23 27.98
C LEU A 695 -0.10 12.48 28.48
N ASP A 696 0.37 11.58 29.34
CA ASP A 696 1.69 11.63 29.96
C ASP A 696 2.57 10.48 29.46
N PHE A 697 3.26 10.70 28.34
CA PHE A 697 4.22 9.73 27.79
C PHE A 697 5.51 9.59 28.62
N ASN A 698 5.62 10.23 29.80
CA ASN A 698 6.61 9.81 30.80
C ASN A 698 6.15 8.61 31.64
N ALA A 699 4.85 8.30 31.61
CA ALA A 699 4.25 7.22 32.39
C ALA A 699 3.92 5.98 31.54
N VAL A 700 3.90 6.11 30.21
CA VAL A 700 3.52 5.08 29.22
C VAL A 700 4.35 5.28 27.93
N GLU A 701 4.52 4.24 27.10
CA GLU A 701 5.37 4.27 25.88
C GLU A 701 4.66 4.85 24.65
N GLY A 702 3.34 4.72 24.62
CA GLY A 702 2.56 5.09 23.46
C GLY A 702 1.11 4.63 23.59
N LEU A 703 0.45 4.57 22.44
CA LEU A 703 -0.92 4.07 22.30
C LEU A 703 -0.92 2.81 21.44
N ARG A 704 -1.80 1.87 21.74
CA ARG A 704 -2.08 0.73 20.87
C ARG A 704 -3.57 0.66 20.60
N MET A 705 -3.92 0.07 19.47
CA MET A 705 -5.29 0.00 18.99
C MET A 705 -5.44 -1.23 18.11
N LYS A 706 -6.50 -2.01 18.31
CA LYS A 706 -6.89 -3.06 17.38
C LYS A 706 -7.60 -2.43 16.20
N VAL A 707 -7.27 -2.86 14.99
CA VAL A 707 -7.83 -2.35 13.74
C VAL A 707 -8.22 -3.53 12.85
N TRP A 708 -9.39 -3.42 12.25
CA TRP A 708 -9.86 -4.27 11.17
C TRP A 708 -10.02 -3.41 9.93
N SER A 709 -9.42 -3.83 8.81
CA SER A 709 -9.46 -3.08 7.55
C SER A 709 -9.83 -3.97 6.37
N PRO A 710 -10.75 -3.53 5.49
CA PRO A 710 -11.03 -4.22 4.22
C PRO A 710 -10.05 -3.85 3.11
N VAL A 711 -9.17 -2.87 3.34
CA VAL A 711 -8.19 -2.39 2.37
C VAL A 711 -6.80 -2.96 2.72
N PRO A 712 -6.11 -3.64 1.79
CA PRO A 712 -4.76 -4.12 2.03
C PRO A 712 -3.77 -2.99 2.33
N ASN A 713 -2.81 -3.23 3.22
CA ASN A 713 -1.73 -2.28 3.55
C ASN A 713 -2.24 -0.88 3.94
N THR A 714 -3.31 -0.80 4.75
CA THR A 714 -3.98 0.46 5.11
C THR A 714 -3.09 1.33 6.00
N PRO A 715 -2.71 2.55 5.57
CA PRO A 715 -2.03 3.52 6.43
C PRO A 715 -3.01 4.11 7.46
N VAL A 716 -2.77 3.88 8.74
CA VAL A 716 -3.51 4.47 9.87
C VAL A 716 -2.63 5.51 10.54
N LEU A 717 -3.01 6.79 10.45
CA LEU A 717 -2.29 7.88 11.12
C LEU A 717 -2.98 8.21 12.44
N LEU A 718 -2.23 8.16 13.54
CA LEU A 718 -2.66 8.67 14.84
C LEU A 718 -1.95 10.00 15.13
N LYS A 719 -2.75 11.06 15.19
CA LYS A 719 -2.29 12.41 15.52
C LYS A 719 -2.80 12.81 16.89
N LEU A 720 -1.91 13.40 17.70
CA LEU A 720 -2.23 13.97 19.01
C LEU A 720 -2.15 15.49 18.93
N GLU A 721 -3.11 16.20 19.52
CA GLU A 721 -3.15 17.66 19.56
C GLU A 721 -3.41 18.19 20.97
N GLU A 722 -3.09 19.46 21.20
CA GLU A 722 -3.52 20.22 22.38
C GLU A 722 -4.83 20.98 22.10
N ILE A 723 -5.86 20.76 22.90
CA ILE A 723 -7.14 21.47 22.83
C ILE A 723 -6.89 22.97 23.04
N GLY A 724 -7.25 23.76 22.02
CA GLY A 724 -7.05 25.21 22.00
C GLY A 724 -5.68 25.66 21.49
N ASN A 725 -4.81 24.74 21.07
CA ASN A 725 -3.51 25.03 20.44
C ASN A 725 -3.13 23.95 19.41
N SER A 726 -3.78 23.98 18.24
CA SER A 726 -3.54 23.01 17.15
C SER A 726 -2.12 23.05 16.55
N GLY A 727 -1.31 24.07 16.87
CA GLY A 727 0.10 24.13 16.50
C GLY A 727 1.00 23.23 17.36
N ASN A 728 0.47 22.65 18.44
CA ASN A 728 1.17 21.70 19.29
C ASN A 728 0.59 20.30 19.07
N PHE A 729 1.29 19.50 18.26
CA PHE A 729 0.84 18.16 17.87
C PHE A 729 2.01 17.18 17.71
N ALA A 730 1.69 15.89 17.71
CA ALA A 730 2.58 14.78 17.35
C ALA A 730 1.83 13.79 16.44
N GLU A 731 2.53 13.13 15.52
CA GLU A 731 1.94 12.28 14.49
C GLU A 731 2.74 10.98 14.36
N VAL A 732 2.06 9.84 14.37
CA VAL A 732 2.66 8.53 14.16
C VAL A 732 1.82 7.74 13.16
N LEU A 733 2.48 7.20 12.15
CA LEU A 733 1.85 6.39 11.10
C LEU A 733 2.16 4.91 11.34
N ALA A 734 1.12 4.08 11.34
CA ALA A 734 1.23 2.63 11.30
C ALA A 734 0.49 2.09 10.07
N THR A 735 0.81 0.88 9.61
CA THR A 735 0.20 0.27 8.42
C THR A 735 -0.31 -1.12 8.78
N THR A 736 -1.56 -1.43 8.38
CA THR A 736 -2.13 -2.77 8.55
C THR A 736 -1.38 -3.77 7.68
N SER A 737 -1.15 -4.98 8.18
CA SER A 737 -0.53 -6.09 7.48
C SER A 737 -1.52 -7.19 7.09
N VAL A 738 -2.74 -7.15 7.65
CA VAL A 738 -3.81 -8.11 7.39
C VAL A 738 -5.02 -7.40 6.76
N THR A 739 -5.74 -8.08 5.88
CA THR A 739 -6.95 -7.59 5.21
C THR A 739 -8.15 -8.42 5.63
N ASN A 740 -9.29 -7.77 5.92
CA ASN A 740 -10.52 -8.38 6.41
C ASN A 740 -10.37 -9.20 7.70
N ASP A 741 -9.40 -8.86 8.56
CA ASP A 741 -9.20 -9.46 9.88
C ASP A 741 -8.65 -8.41 10.86
N TRP A 742 -8.72 -8.68 12.16
CA TRP A 742 -8.21 -7.83 13.23
C TRP A 742 -6.70 -7.98 13.41
N GLU A 743 -6.00 -6.86 13.57
CA GLU A 743 -4.63 -6.83 14.08
C GLU A 743 -4.46 -5.72 15.14
N GLU A 744 -3.44 -5.81 15.99
CA GLU A 744 -3.10 -4.76 16.97
C GLU A 744 -1.96 -3.88 16.43
N LEU A 745 -2.23 -2.59 16.25
CA LEU A 745 -1.25 -1.58 15.87
C LEU A 745 -0.72 -0.85 17.11
N THR A 746 0.56 -0.47 17.06
CA THR A 746 1.24 0.33 18.09
C THR A 746 1.70 1.68 17.53
N PHE A 747 1.53 2.73 18.33
CA PHE A 747 1.89 4.11 18.00
C PHE A 747 2.77 4.68 19.12
N ASP A 748 4.06 4.83 18.82
CA ASP A 748 5.07 5.21 19.79
C ASP A 748 5.25 6.73 19.82
N PHE A 749 5.09 7.32 21.01
CA PHE A 749 5.21 8.76 21.19
C PHE A 749 6.36 9.08 22.13
N ASP A 750 7.21 10.03 21.74
CA ASP A 750 8.34 10.45 22.57
C ASP A 750 7.86 11.06 23.90
N ALA A 751 8.59 10.74 24.97
CA ALA A 751 8.35 11.34 26.27
C ALA A 751 8.55 12.86 26.22
N THR A 752 7.56 13.61 26.70
CA THR A 752 7.61 15.08 26.74
C THR A 752 7.78 15.55 28.18
N PRO A 753 8.59 16.58 28.48
CA PRO A 753 8.87 17.00 29.87
C PRO A 753 7.63 17.35 30.73
N THR A 754 6.51 17.64 30.08
CA THR A 754 5.19 17.82 30.70
C THR A 754 4.13 17.28 29.75
N PRO A 755 3.03 16.68 30.24
CA PRO A 755 1.90 16.27 29.41
C PRO A 755 1.41 17.41 28.51
N GLN A 756 1.33 17.15 27.19
CA GLN A 756 1.04 18.17 26.19
C GLN A 756 -0.32 18.02 25.51
N PHE A 757 -0.72 16.79 25.18
CA PHE A 757 -1.81 16.51 24.26
C PHE A 757 -3.05 15.93 24.95
N ASP A 758 -4.22 16.48 24.65
CA ASP A 758 -5.52 16.10 25.19
C ASP A 758 -6.59 15.93 24.09
N LYS A 759 -6.16 15.80 22.83
CA LYS A 759 -7.02 15.39 21.70
C LYS A 759 -6.31 14.32 20.87
N MET A 760 -7.06 13.31 20.45
CA MET A 760 -6.64 12.33 19.45
C MET A 760 -7.39 12.58 18.14
N VAL A 761 -6.69 12.45 17.01
CA VAL A 761 -7.22 12.56 15.64
C VAL A 761 -6.74 11.32 14.89
N ILE A 762 -7.67 10.51 14.39
CA ILE A 762 -7.40 9.21 13.79
C ILE A 762 -7.81 9.24 12.32
N PHE A 763 -6.86 8.94 11.44
CA PHE A 763 -7.09 8.83 10.00
C PHE A 763 -6.94 7.37 9.59
N PHE A 764 -8.02 6.78 9.09
CA PHE A 764 -7.96 5.47 8.44
C PHE A 764 -7.71 5.66 6.94
N ASN A 765 -6.80 4.87 6.37
CA ASN A 765 -6.34 4.99 4.99
C ASN A 765 -5.88 6.42 4.63
N PHE A 766 -4.97 6.93 5.45
CA PHE A 766 -4.40 8.28 5.35
C PHE A 766 -3.82 8.57 3.96
N ASN A 767 -3.98 9.81 3.49
CA ASN A 767 -3.57 10.29 2.16
C ASN A 767 -4.31 9.66 0.97
N VAL A 768 -5.34 8.84 1.22
CA VAL A 768 -6.19 8.25 0.19
C VAL A 768 -7.61 8.71 0.41
N ALA A 769 -8.31 9.16 -0.62
CA ALA A 769 -9.76 9.35 -0.56
C ALA A 769 -10.42 7.99 -0.85
N ASP A 770 -11.10 7.41 0.14
CA ASP A 770 -11.91 6.21 -0.04
C ASP A 770 -13.22 6.29 0.75
N GLY A 771 -14.18 5.44 0.37
CA GLY A 771 -15.48 5.31 1.04
C GLY A 771 -15.59 4.06 1.92
N SER A 772 -14.44 3.52 2.34
CA SER A 772 -14.36 2.22 3.01
C SER A 772 -14.80 2.32 4.47
N THR A 773 -15.16 1.17 5.02
CA THR A 773 -15.54 1.01 6.44
C THR A 773 -14.41 0.35 7.19
N TYR A 774 -14.01 0.93 8.32
CA TYR A 774 -12.96 0.43 9.20
C TYR A 774 -13.55 0.16 10.59
N TYR A 775 -13.01 -0.84 11.28
CA TYR A 775 -13.34 -1.06 12.69
C TYR A 775 -12.10 -0.89 13.55
N PHE A 776 -12.29 -0.37 14.75
CA PHE A 776 -11.20 -0.25 15.71
C PHE A 776 -11.71 -0.40 17.14
N ASP A 777 -10.81 -0.87 18.00
CA ASP A 777 -11.14 -1.18 19.37
C ASP A 777 -9.90 -1.21 20.26
N ASP A 778 -10.09 -1.33 21.57
CA ASP A 778 -9.01 -1.42 22.56
C ASP A 778 -7.98 -0.30 22.40
N LEU A 779 -8.45 0.92 22.15
CA LEU A 779 -7.57 2.08 22.07
C LEU A 779 -7.11 2.44 23.49
N MET A 780 -5.88 2.05 23.80
CA MET A 780 -5.34 2.10 25.14
C MET A 780 -3.89 2.58 25.17
N VAL A 781 -3.51 3.16 26.30
CA VAL A 781 -2.08 3.34 26.59
C VAL A 781 -1.41 1.99 26.79
N TYR A 782 -0.17 1.85 26.34
CA TYR A 782 0.58 0.63 26.53
C TYR A 782 2.03 0.88 26.96
N GLY A 783 2.66 -0.20 27.38
CA GLY A 783 3.94 -0.16 28.07
C GLY A 783 3.76 0.26 29.53
N THR A 784 4.35 -0.50 30.45
CA THR A 784 5.03 0.17 31.55
C THR A 784 6.30 0.73 30.94
N PRO A 785 6.75 1.94 31.25
CA PRO A 785 7.94 2.47 30.60
C PRO A 785 9.01 1.37 30.63
N SER A 786 9.36 0.83 29.46
CA SER A 786 10.77 0.60 29.22
C SER A 786 11.38 1.93 29.59
N SER A 787 12.42 1.86 30.39
CA SER A 787 13.25 3.01 30.62
C SER A 787 13.70 3.51 29.25
N GLY A 788 12.90 4.40 28.66
CA GLY A 788 13.41 5.59 28.05
C GLY A 788 14.54 6.04 28.96
N PRO A 789 15.70 6.27 28.37
CA PRO A 789 16.94 6.32 29.10
C PRO A 789 16.84 7.16 30.36
N THR A 790 17.23 6.60 31.50
CA THR A 790 17.25 7.40 32.74
C THR A 790 18.27 8.51 32.49
N PRO A 791 17.87 9.80 32.39
CA PRO A 791 18.83 10.83 32.04
C PRO A 791 19.89 10.89 33.13
N LEU A 792 21.15 10.95 32.70
CA LEU A 792 22.29 10.92 33.58
C LEU A 792 22.16 12.00 34.64
N SER A 793 22.04 11.57 35.89
CA SER A 793 21.63 12.44 36.99
C SER A 793 22.82 13.04 37.74
N SER A 794 23.99 12.40 37.64
CA SER A 794 25.24 12.82 38.27
C SER A 794 26.46 12.24 37.55
N LEU A 795 27.67 12.68 37.92
CA LEU A 795 28.92 12.05 37.50
C LEU A 795 29.56 11.34 38.71
N PRO A 796 30.25 10.20 38.52
CA PRO A 796 30.66 9.62 37.23
C PRO A 796 29.54 8.88 36.48
N ALA A 797 29.62 8.88 35.15
CA ALA A 797 28.74 8.11 34.26
C ALA A 797 29.48 6.89 33.72
N ASP A 798 29.09 5.69 34.17
CA ASP A 798 29.65 4.41 33.74
C ASP A 798 28.69 3.58 32.87
N PHE A 799 27.47 4.07 32.63
CA PHE A 799 26.43 3.46 31.78
C PHE A 799 26.00 2.03 32.19
N GLU A 800 26.46 1.51 33.32
CA GLU A 800 26.12 0.17 33.83
C GLU A 800 24.76 0.14 34.53
N SER A 801 24.30 1.29 35.01
CA SER A 801 23.03 1.45 35.73
C SER A 801 21.82 1.72 34.82
N GLY A 802 22.03 1.86 33.52
CA GLY A 802 20.99 2.29 32.56
C GLY A 802 20.75 3.80 32.54
N GLU A 803 21.59 4.59 33.24
CA GLU A 803 21.61 6.06 33.09
C GLU A 803 22.43 6.47 31.87
N GLU A 804 21.88 7.31 30.96
CA GLU A 804 22.59 7.78 29.76
C GLU A 804 22.37 9.26 29.43
N PHE A 805 22.94 9.74 28.32
CA PHE A 805 22.82 11.13 27.91
C PHE A 805 21.36 11.49 27.59
N GLY A 806 20.90 12.63 28.10
CA GLY A 806 19.53 13.12 27.93
C GLY A 806 19.16 13.57 26.51
N GLY A 807 20.03 13.45 25.52
CA GLY A 807 19.71 13.68 24.12
C GLY A 807 20.90 13.73 23.18
N VAL A 808 20.60 13.66 21.88
CA VAL A 808 21.51 13.93 20.76
C VAL A 808 20.98 15.14 19.98
N PHE A 809 21.85 15.85 19.26
CA PHE A 809 21.42 16.99 18.45
C PHE A 809 22.07 16.99 17.07
N GLU A 810 21.24 17.16 16.02
CA GLU A 810 21.51 17.55 14.62
C GLU A 810 20.18 17.57 13.82
N PRO A 811 20.11 18.16 12.60
CA PRO A 811 18.85 18.34 11.87
C PRO A 811 18.22 17.10 11.21
N ALA A 812 18.80 15.89 11.33
CA ALA A 812 18.20 14.55 11.16
C ALA A 812 19.29 13.57 10.73
N SER A 813 19.63 12.55 11.54
CA SER A 813 20.33 11.29 11.19
C SER A 813 21.20 10.69 12.31
N VAL A 814 21.55 11.45 13.35
CA VAL A 814 22.35 10.91 14.48
C VAL A 814 21.47 10.17 15.48
N ASN A 815 22.01 9.12 16.09
CA ASN A 815 21.38 8.46 17.22
C ASN A 815 22.43 8.05 18.26
N GLY A 816 21.99 7.85 19.50
CA GLY A 816 22.83 7.27 20.54
C GLY A 816 22.00 6.58 21.61
N SER A 817 22.60 5.57 22.23
CA SER A 817 21.97 4.75 23.26
C SER A 817 23.01 3.91 24.00
N ILE A 818 22.68 3.40 25.18
CA ILE A 818 23.45 2.33 25.84
C ILE A 818 23.32 1.05 25.04
N THR A 819 24.47 0.47 24.68
CA THR A 819 24.53 -0.89 24.12
C THR A 819 25.56 -1.73 24.86
N SER A 820 25.50 -3.05 24.66
CA SER A 820 26.53 -3.95 25.18
C SER A 820 27.89 -3.65 24.57
N ASN A 821 28.93 -3.60 25.38
CA ASN A 821 30.30 -3.27 24.97
C ASN A 821 30.93 -4.38 24.13
N THR A 822 30.66 -4.37 22.82
CA THR A 822 31.21 -5.32 21.84
C THR A 822 32.72 -5.14 21.61
N VAL A 823 33.28 -4.00 22.02
CA VAL A 823 34.70 -3.63 21.89
C VAL A 823 35.43 -3.63 23.23
N SER A 824 34.97 -4.43 24.20
CA SER A 824 35.58 -4.52 25.53
C SER A 824 37.05 -5.00 25.48
N GLY A 825 37.93 -4.30 26.19
CA GLY A 825 39.36 -4.60 26.24
C GLY A 825 40.23 -3.40 26.63
N GLY A 826 41.49 -3.67 26.99
CA GLY A 826 42.43 -2.61 27.36
C GLY A 826 42.04 -1.88 28.65
N ILE A 827 41.83 -0.56 28.57
CA ILE A 827 41.48 0.30 29.73
C ILE A 827 39.98 0.31 30.04
N ASN A 828 39.15 -0.25 29.17
CA ASN A 828 37.71 -0.35 29.39
C ASN A 828 37.25 -1.81 29.28
N THR A 829 36.74 -2.35 30.38
CA THR A 829 36.22 -3.72 30.48
C THR A 829 34.79 -3.75 31.00
N SER A 830 34.06 -2.64 30.82
CA SER A 830 32.65 -2.49 31.18
C SER A 830 31.76 -3.43 30.37
N SER A 831 30.55 -3.68 30.86
CA SER A 831 29.56 -4.51 30.16
C SER A 831 28.79 -3.69 29.14
N ASN A 832 28.57 -2.41 29.43
CA ASN A 832 27.74 -1.49 28.67
C ASN A 832 28.51 -0.20 28.39
N VAL A 833 28.23 0.43 27.26
CA VAL A 833 28.84 1.70 26.83
C VAL A 833 27.78 2.55 26.14
N TYR A 834 27.95 3.87 26.18
CA TYR A 834 27.14 4.73 25.34
C TYR A 834 27.66 4.69 23.91
N THR A 835 26.80 4.29 22.98
CA THR A 835 27.10 4.19 21.56
C THR A 835 26.50 5.39 20.84
N PHE A 836 27.30 6.08 20.03
CA PHE A 836 26.85 7.22 19.23
C PHE A 836 27.16 6.95 17.76
N ASN A 837 26.12 6.89 16.93
CA ASN A 837 26.27 6.69 15.49
C ASN A 837 26.17 8.04 14.77
N LYS A 838 27.18 8.33 13.96
CA LYS A 838 27.27 9.55 13.15
C LYS A 838 27.35 9.16 11.67
N PRO A 839 26.23 9.18 10.93
CA PRO A 839 26.23 8.85 9.50
C PRO A 839 27.05 9.81 8.65
N SER A 840 27.44 9.38 7.44
CA SER A 840 28.05 10.26 6.44
C SER A 840 27.12 11.41 6.09
N GLY A 841 27.69 12.61 5.90
CA GLY A 841 26.93 13.82 5.61
C GLY A 841 26.35 14.52 6.84
N THR A 842 26.50 13.95 8.05
CA THR A 842 26.14 14.64 9.30
C THR A 842 27.05 15.85 9.52
N GLU A 843 26.48 16.97 9.93
CA GLU A 843 27.19 18.19 10.27
C GLU A 843 28.29 17.98 11.33
N PHE A 844 29.37 18.78 11.23
CA PHE A 844 30.55 18.64 12.07
C PHE A 844 30.28 18.83 13.57
N TYR A 845 29.20 19.53 13.94
CA TYR A 845 28.83 19.81 15.32
C TYR A 845 27.96 18.72 15.99
N GLY A 846 27.62 17.66 15.25
CA GLY A 846 26.73 16.61 15.75
C GLY A 846 27.26 15.80 16.91
N GLY A 847 26.49 15.77 17.99
CA GLY A 847 26.91 15.18 19.25
C GLY A 847 25.78 14.87 20.21
N MET A 848 26.19 14.62 21.45
CA MET A 848 25.33 14.28 22.58
C MET A 848 25.39 15.36 23.65
N GLU A 849 24.25 15.67 24.27
CA GLU A 849 24.12 16.63 25.36
C GLU A 849 23.50 15.94 26.57
N ASN A 850 24.00 16.24 27.78
CA ASN A 850 23.29 15.92 29.01
C ASN A 850 23.13 17.17 29.87
N VAL A 851 21.89 17.42 30.30
CA VAL A 851 21.54 18.53 31.19
C VAL A 851 21.22 18.01 32.57
N PHE A 852 22.09 18.30 33.53
CA PHE A 852 21.91 17.94 34.93
C PHE A 852 20.90 18.86 35.62
N ALA A 853 20.06 18.28 36.48
CA ALA A 853 19.07 19.01 37.27
C ALA A 853 19.70 20.04 38.24
N THR A 854 20.93 19.79 38.66
CA THR A 854 21.72 20.72 39.48
C THR A 854 23.07 21.02 38.82
N PRO A 855 23.63 22.22 39.02
CA PRO A 855 24.98 22.56 38.54
C PRO A 855 26.03 21.53 39.00
N LEU A 856 26.98 21.24 38.12
CA LEU A 856 28.10 20.34 38.42
C LEU A 856 29.01 20.99 39.48
N ASP A 857 29.42 20.23 40.50
CA ASP A 857 30.34 20.73 41.53
C ASP A 857 31.77 20.84 40.99
N MET A 858 32.04 21.96 40.32
CA MET A 858 33.36 22.32 39.79
C MET A 858 34.12 23.30 40.71
N THR A 859 33.84 23.25 42.02
CA THR A 859 34.49 24.13 43.00
C THR A 859 35.87 23.62 43.44
N THR A 860 36.10 22.31 43.35
CA THR A 860 37.31 21.62 43.79
C THR A 860 38.20 21.19 42.63
N THR A 861 37.58 20.69 41.56
CA THR A 861 38.21 20.31 40.29
C THR A 861 37.43 20.87 39.11
N ARG A 862 38.07 20.95 37.94
CA ARG A 862 37.49 21.36 36.66
C ARG A 862 37.98 20.46 35.52
N THR A 863 38.44 19.26 35.86
CA THR A 863 39.01 18.32 34.90
C THR A 863 38.02 17.19 34.66
N PHE A 864 37.65 17.01 33.39
CA PHE A 864 36.84 15.88 32.96
C PHE A 864 37.72 14.82 32.33
N LYS A 865 37.39 13.56 32.61
CA LYS A 865 37.95 12.41 31.91
C LYS A 865 36.85 11.61 31.27
N VAL A 866 37.14 11.07 30.09
CA VAL A 866 36.20 10.30 29.29
C VAL A 866 36.98 9.18 28.61
N LYS A 867 36.52 7.95 28.72
CA LYS A 867 37.02 6.86 27.87
C LYS A 867 36.26 6.85 26.56
N VAL A 868 36.99 6.79 25.46
CA VAL A 868 36.40 6.75 24.12
C VAL A 868 37.04 5.65 23.27
N TYR A 869 36.27 5.12 22.33
CA TYR A 869 36.75 4.22 21.29
C TYR A 869 36.24 4.69 19.93
N SER A 870 37.11 4.63 18.92
CA SER A 870 36.73 4.85 17.52
C SER A 870 37.46 3.86 16.61
N THR A 871 36.76 3.43 15.56
CA THR A 871 37.30 2.65 14.43
C THR A 871 38.21 3.48 13.51
N LYS A 872 38.17 4.80 13.64
CA LYS A 872 38.95 5.77 12.85
C LYS A 872 40.09 6.37 13.67
N ALA A 873 41.22 6.58 13.01
CA ALA A 873 42.38 7.25 13.61
C ALA A 873 42.31 8.76 13.40
N ASN A 874 42.93 9.53 14.28
CA ASN A 874 42.97 11.00 14.27
C ASN A 874 41.59 11.67 14.42
N VAL A 875 40.69 11.06 15.19
CA VAL A 875 39.36 11.62 15.48
C VAL A 875 39.48 12.70 16.56
N VAL A 876 38.90 13.87 16.31
CA VAL A 876 38.84 14.97 17.28
C VAL A 876 37.54 14.86 18.08
N PHE A 877 37.65 14.81 19.40
CA PHE A 877 36.53 14.92 20.31
C PHE A 877 36.51 16.32 20.91
N GLN A 878 35.40 17.04 20.73
CA GLN A 878 35.14 18.31 21.40
C GLN A 878 34.24 18.08 22.62
N PHE A 879 34.67 18.60 23.77
CA PHE A 879 33.90 18.57 25.02
C PHE A 879 33.54 20.01 25.39
N GLU A 880 32.27 20.28 25.67
CA GLU A 880 31.80 21.61 26.05
C GLU A 880 31.10 21.64 27.41
N LEU A 881 31.25 22.78 28.09
CA LEU A 881 30.50 23.16 29.28
C LEU A 881 29.52 24.27 28.94
N GLN A 882 28.25 24.03 29.24
CA GLN A 882 27.15 24.96 28.97
C GLN A 882 26.27 25.20 30.20
N SER A 883 25.56 26.33 30.18
CA SER A 883 24.49 26.65 31.14
C SER A 883 23.15 26.48 30.43
N ARG A 884 22.26 25.65 30.98
CA ARG A 884 20.92 25.37 30.43
C ARG A 884 19.82 25.65 31.46
N PRO A 885 18.76 26.40 31.10
CA PRO A 885 18.64 27.20 29.87
C PRO A 885 19.70 28.34 29.84
N ASN A 886 20.23 28.66 28.65
CA ASN A 886 21.20 29.75 28.50
C ASN A 886 20.46 31.09 28.34
N PRO A 887 20.62 32.08 29.24
CA PRO A 887 20.00 33.40 29.12
C PRO A 887 20.69 34.30 28.07
N GLY A 888 21.51 33.74 27.16
CA GLY A 888 22.20 34.44 26.07
C GLY A 888 23.40 35.29 26.49
N SER A 889 23.73 35.31 27.79
CA SER A 889 24.83 36.11 28.38
C SER A 889 25.90 35.27 29.07
N ILE A 890 25.70 33.96 29.16
CA ILE A 890 26.64 33.02 29.77
C ILE A 890 27.45 32.36 28.63
N PRO A 891 28.78 32.48 28.61
CA PRO A 891 29.61 31.88 27.57
C PRO A 891 29.68 30.35 27.71
N ASN A 892 29.71 29.64 26.59
CA ASN A 892 30.08 28.23 26.54
C ASN A 892 31.60 28.11 26.51
N TYR A 893 32.14 27.07 27.14
CA TYR A 893 33.57 26.76 27.08
C TYR A 893 33.76 25.41 26.41
N SER A 894 34.69 25.30 25.48
CA SER A 894 35.00 24.03 24.80
C SER A 894 36.49 23.72 24.79
N LEU A 895 36.79 22.43 24.81
CA LEU A 895 38.15 21.88 24.70
C LEU A 895 38.12 20.72 23.70
N GLN A 896 39.25 20.52 23.00
CA GLN A 896 39.40 19.44 22.04
C GLN A 896 40.53 18.52 22.46
N GLN A 897 40.35 17.22 22.22
CA GLN A 897 41.38 16.19 22.33
C GLN A 897 41.31 15.29 21.10
N THR A 898 42.43 14.69 20.70
CA THR A 898 42.51 13.84 19.51
C THR A 898 42.83 12.41 19.89
N VAL A 899 42.01 11.48 19.41
CA VAL A 899 42.29 10.03 19.43
C VAL A 899 43.20 9.72 18.25
N THR A 900 44.49 9.45 18.49
CA THR A 900 45.48 9.31 17.41
C THR A 900 45.44 7.96 16.70
N ASN A 901 45.07 6.89 17.41
CA ASN A 901 45.03 5.53 16.88
C ASN A 901 43.58 5.03 16.80
N ALA A 902 43.30 4.22 15.77
CA ALA A 902 42.03 3.51 15.63
C ALA A 902 42.02 2.22 16.47
N ASN A 903 40.81 1.75 16.78
CA ASN A 903 40.53 0.43 17.35
C ASN A 903 41.15 0.17 18.74
N GLU A 904 41.27 1.20 19.56
CA GLU A 904 41.66 1.08 20.96
C GLU A 904 40.92 2.07 21.85
N TRP A 905 40.68 1.68 23.11
CA TRP A 905 40.13 2.58 24.12
C TRP A 905 41.19 3.59 24.56
N VAL A 906 40.83 4.87 24.56
CA VAL A 906 41.68 5.98 24.98
C VAL A 906 40.95 6.80 26.06
N GLU A 907 41.65 7.13 27.16
CA GLU A 907 41.14 8.07 28.17
C GLU A 907 41.57 9.49 27.79
N LEU A 908 40.59 10.31 27.40
CA LEU A 908 40.79 11.73 27.10
C LEU A 908 40.65 12.56 28.38
N THR A 909 41.47 13.61 28.50
CA THR A 909 41.45 14.53 29.65
C THR A 909 41.17 15.95 29.17
N PHE A 910 40.13 16.59 29.71
CA PHE A 910 39.70 17.95 29.39
C PHE A 910 39.81 18.84 30.64
N ASP A 911 40.88 19.63 30.76
CA ASP A 911 41.12 20.53 31.90
C ASP A 911 40.60 21.95 31.64
N PHE A 912 39.39 22.24 32.12
CA PHE A 912 38.80 23.57 31.99
C PHE A 912 39.42 24.60 32.94
N GLY A 913 40.19 24.19 33.95
CA GLY A 913 40.87 25.10 34.87
C GLY A 913 41.84 26.06 34.17
N ALA A 914 42.38 25.66 33.02
CA ALA A 914 43.28 26.46 32.21
C ALA A 914 42.57 27.43 31.24
N VAL A 915 41.27 27.23 30.96
CA VAL A 915 40.53 27.95 29.90
C VAL A 915 39.48 28.90 30.47
N VAL A 916 38.87 28.56 31.61
CA VAL A 916 37.86 29.41 32.24
C VAL A 916 38.51 30.60 32.97
N PRO A 917 37.87 31.78 32.99
CA PRO A 917 38.43 32.97 33.63
C PRO A 917 38.43 32.86 35.16
N VAL A 918 39.16 33.77 35.82
CA VAL A 918 39.33 33.75 37.29
C VAL A 918 38.00 33.98 38.03
N ASP A 919 37.06 34.69 37.42
CA ASP A 919 35.71 34.96 37.90
C ASP A 919 34.65 33.95 37.41
N PHE A 920 35.09 32.82 36.85
CA PHE A 920 34.21 31.70 36.48
C PHE A 920 33.37 31.26 37.67
N ASN A 921 32.05 31.33 37.51
CA ASN A 921 31.09 30.82 38.49
C ASN A 921 30.74 29.37 38.12
N PRO A 922 31.25 28.35 38.82
CA PRO A 922 30.96 26.95 38.50
C PRO A 922 29.48 26.59 38.73
N ASN A 923 28.79 27.29 39.62
CA ASN A 923 27.44 26.95 40.08
C ASN A 923 26.31 27.28 39.08
N ILE A 924 26.63 27.61 37.83
CA ILE A 924 25.64 27.88 36.78
C ILE A 924 25.79 26.96 35.58
N TYR A 925 26.85 26.16 35.53
CA TYR A 925 27.09 25.21 34.44
C TYR A 925 26.53 23.85 34.86
N ASN A 926 25.53 23.39 34.13
CA ASN A 926 24.79 22.17 34.40
C ASN A 926 24.61 21.32 33.13
N SER A 927 25.31 21.62 32.04
CA SER A 927 25.25 20.82 30.81
C SER A 927 26.66 20.47 30.33
N ILE A 928 26.82 19.22 29.91
CA ILE A 928 27.99 18.73 29.17
C ILE A 928 27.56 18.36 27.75
N VAL A 929 28.42 18.67 26.79
CA VAL A 929 28.25 18.32 25.38
C VAL A 929 29.49 17.61 24.88
N ILE A 930 29.33 16.47 24.22
CA ILE A 930 30.43 15.71 23.61
C ILE A 930 30.15 15.57 22.12
N ILE A 931 31.10 16.01 21.30
CA ILE A 931 31.01 15.99 19.85
C ILE A 931 32.17 15.15 19.30
N PRO A 932 31.93 13.88 18.92
CA PRO A 932 32.92 13.08 18.22
C PRO A 932 33.08 13.54 16.77
N ASP A 933 34.30 13.39 16.25
CA ASP A 933 34.71 13.80 14.89
C ASP A 933 34.33 15.25 14.58
N PHE A 934 34.69 16.14 15.50
CA PHE A 934 34.53 17.58 15.33
C PHE A 934 35.53 18.11 14.30
N ASP A 935 35.03 18.66 13.19
CA ASP A 935 35.86 19.28 12.16
C ASP A 935 35.88 20.81 12.27
N THR A 936 37.07 21.37 12.53
CA THR A 936 37.31 22.83 12.53
C THR A 936 37.21 23.49 11.14
N GLY A 937 37.18 22.69 10.07
CA GLY A 937 36.95 23.13 8.69
C GLY A 937 35.47 23.34 8.35
N ASN A 938 34.56 23.11 9.30
CA ASN A 938 33.11 23.17 9.14
C ASN A 938 32.60 22.30 7.97
N GLN A 939 33.21 21.13 7.74
CA GLN A 939 32.73 20.20 6.72
C GLN A 939 31.88 19.10 7.36
N PRO A 940 30.79 18.68 6.72
CA PRO A 940 30.08 17.48 7.11
C PRO A 940 31.00 16.25 7.12
N THR A 941 30.64 15.27 7.94
CA THR A 941 31.35 13.99 8.03
C THR A 941 31.41 13.29 6.67
N SER A 942 32.59 12.77 6.32
CA SER A 942 32.84 12.14 5.02
C SER A 942 32.52 10.63 4.99
N SER A 943 32.22 10.03 6.13
CA SER A 943 31.95 8.61 6.30
C SER A 943 31.08 8.37 7.52
N SER A 944 30.25 7.33 7.47
CA SER A 944 29.48 6.87 8.63
C SER A 944 30.40 6.19 9.63
N GLU A 945 30.34 6.61 10.90
CA GLU A 945 31.18 6.06 11.97
C GLU A 945 30.38 5.88 13.27
N THR A 946 30.81 4.91 14.07
CA THR A 946 30.28 4.65 15.42
C THR A 946 31.36 4.98 16.45
N TYR A 947 30.98 5.75 17.47
CA TYR A 947 31.84 6.11 18.59
C TYR A 947 31.28 5.52 19.87
N TYR A 948 32.16 4.98 20.72
CA TYR A 948 31.78 4.47 22.03
C TYR A 948 32.35 5.37 23.12
N ILE A 949 31.53 5.71 24.10
CA ILE A 949 31.84 6.59 25.21
C ILE A 949 31.56 5.84 26.51
N ASP A 950 32.48 5.96 27.46
CA ASP A 950 32.34 5.37 28.79
C ASP A 950 33.11 6.16 29.85
N ASP A 951 32.82 5.89 31.13
CA ASP A 951 33.49 6.46 32.29
C ASP A 951 33.69 7.99 32.18
N VAL A 952 32.59 8.73 32.09
CA VAL A 952 32.62 10.21 32.13
C VAL A 952 32.77 10.64 33.59
N ILE A 953 33.91 11.22 33.95
CA ILE A 953 34.26 11.54 35.34
C ILE A 953 34.64 13.01 35.46
N LEU A 954 34.20 13.67 36.54
CA LEU A 954 34.70 14.97 36.99
C LEU A 954 35.59 14.74 38.23
N GLU A 955 36.91 14.92 38.12
CA GLU A 955 37.88 14.61 39.19
C GLU A 955 39.02 15.59 39.36
#